data_AF-A0A099VZW8-F1
#
_entry.id   AF-A0A099VZW8-F1
#
_cell.length_a   1.000
_cell.length_b   1.000
_cell.length_c   1.000
_cell.angle_alpha   90.00
_cell.angle_beta   90.00
_cell.angle_gamma   90.00
#
_symmetry.space_group_name_H-M   'P 1'
#
loop_
_entity.id
_entity.type
_entity.pdbx_description
1 polymer ?
#
loop_
_entity_poly.entity_id
_entity_poly.type
_entity_poly.pdbx_seq_one_letter_code
_entity_poly.pdbx_strand_id
1 'polypeptide(L)'
;MKTFKIGGAAFIIASALFLAGGNTYAEELSPVKEKIISEFQEETIDQEQEKLAKGEENLIYVQFKAGISATEKLAFERTFELKNKIDIGSAEIYQYRLPDQVVSEEVLVALNQSDIINFAEPEYKVTPSQEAIDLSGIWGFQNIEFPGIDANVSPAWNYTKGSPEVVVAVIDSGIDLNHPALKDRIWVNKDEIPGDGIDNDKNGYIDDENGWNFNQNNNDLMDTMGHGTHVSGIIAAGQQAINSSKINVSGLAPNVKIMPIRIFTTGESAGTTAAIRYAINNGALVTNMSFSSTGNSATREALMKEATNTIFASAAGNNGMNIDITPIYPAALRLSNNISVANMTNKGTLSSRSNYGIKNVDIAAPGSGIYNTFLNGGYMTYSGTSMAAPYVAGTAALIRSISPTLTPAEIKQIIESTVTPSLIFPNIIKSGGFLNTGKAVELAASNTIQGVFPEPALATEIARQVGKQVTDVFTPTDAEKITTITLKRATGEASKPASAEGIQRLKNLRTLDIRQFNLGTIDVSNNKLLETLTLEYDGLNNIDVSNNPDLKYFDVTGNNITAVNLRNQPNLLHCDIQNNKISSIDIHKNLDLVQFHATNNDLASVDVTANTALVNLAVGGNKLSTLNLSKLVNLKRLTISANKFSFIDVRNNPLLDYFSAGANQLTALDISRNPKLVYLDVNNNQIKELDISRNPVLTQLYTSYNPGIVIR
;
A
#
# COMPACT_ATOMS: atom_id res chain seq x y z
N MET A 1 -7.76 -32.31 0.64
CA MET A 1 -9.22 -32.01 0.58
C MET A 1 -9.83 -32.26 1.96
N LYS A 2 -9.82 -31.25 2.84
CA LYS A 2 -10.65 -31.13 4.05
C LYS A 2 -10.70 -29.65 4.40
N THR A 3 -11.73 -28.99 3.89
CA THR A 3 -12.02 -27.56 4.03
C THR A 3 -12.71 -27.28 5.37
N PHE A 4 -12.25 -26.21 6.01
CA PHE A 4 -12.83 -25.50 7.13
C PHE A 4 -14.37 -25.40 7.07
N LYS A 5 -15.05 -25.83 8.13
CA LYS A 5 -16.47 -25.55 8.42
C LYS A 5 -16.57 -25.00 9.86
N ILE A 6 -16.27 -23.72 10.04
CA ILE A 6 -16.57 -23.00 11.31
C ILE A 6 -17.29 -21.66 11.06
N GLY A 7 -17.47 -21.21 9.81
CA GLY A 7 -18.20 -19.97 9.50
C GLY A 7 -19.73 -20.07 9.38
N GLY A 8 -20.33 -21.26 9.55
CA GLY A 8 -21.71 -21.51 9.12
C GLY A 8 -22.81 -21.35 10.18
N ALA A 9 -22.50 -21.45 11.48
CA ALA A 9 -23.54 -21.55 12.52
C ALA A 9 -24.00 -20.20 13.09
N ALA A 10 -23.15 -19.16 13.05
CA ALA A 10 -23.54 -17.80 13.46
C ALA A 10 -24.44 -17.09 12.40
N PHE A 11 -24.51 -17.63 11.18
CA PHE A 11 -25.14 -16.98 10.04
C PHE A 11 -26.67 -17.21 9.93
N ILE A 12 -27.22 -18.19 10.66
CA ILE A 12 -28.64 -18.57 10.56
C ILE A 12 -29.53 -17.78 11.52
N ILE A 13 -28.99 -17.20 12.61
CA ILE A 13 -29.82 -16.55 13.65
C ILE A 13 -30.02 -15.04 13.39
N ALA A 14 -29.09 -14.36 12.72
CA ALA A 14 -29.26 -12.95 12.36
C ALA A 14 -30.27 -12.72 11.22
N SER A 15 -30.53 -13.75 10.40
CA SER A 15 -31.43 -13.67 9.24
C SER A 15 -32.90 -13.96 9.56
N ALA A 16 -33.21 -14.47 10.76
CA ALA A 16 -34.57 -14.79 11.19
C ALA A 16 -35.26 -13.63 11.96
N LEU A 17 -34.54 -12.57 12.31
CA LEU A 17 -35.06 -11.43 13.09
C LEU A 17 -35.50 -10.23 12.24
N PHE A 18 -35.46 -10.32 10.90
CA PHE A 18 -35.88 -9.23 10.00
C PHE A 18 -37.16 -9.50 9.20
N LEU A 19 -37.84 -10.64 9.44
CA LEU A 19 -39.09 -11.02 8.77
C LEU A 19 -40.17 -11.48 9.76
N ALA A 20 -40.47 -10.65 10.77
CA ALA A 20 -41.77 -10.69 11.44
C ALA A 20 -41.97 -9.36 12.18
N GLY A 21 -42.71 -8.45 11.56
CA GLY A 21 -43.29 -7.34 12.30
C GLY A 21 -44.38 -7.84 13.24
N GLY A 22 -44.45 -7.27 14.44
CA GLY A 22 -45.62 -7.37 15.32
C GLY A 22 -45.34 -7.96 16.70
N ASN A 23 -45.70 -7.19 17.73
CA ASN A 23 -45.75 -7.55 19.13
C ASN A 23 -46.32 -8.96 19.39
N THR A 24 -45.58 -9.77 20.15
CA THR A 24 -45.99 -10.56 21.34
C THR A 24 -44.96 -11.65 21.63
N TYR A 25 -44.92 -12.13 22.88
CA TYR A 25 -44.12 -13.24 23.41
C TYR A 25 -42.69 -12.94 23.90
N ALA A 26 -42.63 -12.18 25.00
CA ALA A 26 -41.61 -12.40 26.02
C ALA A 26 -42.12 -13.53 26.93
N GLU A 27 -41.67 -14.78 26.73
CA GLU A 27 -41.59 -15.82 27.80
C GLU A 27 -40.91 -17.15 27.42
N GLU A 28 -40.48 -17.41 26.17
CA GLU A 28 -39.89 -18.73 25.80
C GLU A 28 -38.43 -18.71 25.33
N LEU A 29 -37.51 -18.05 26.06
CA LEU A 29 -36.06 -18.11 25.72
C LEU A 29 -35.12 -18.48 26.88
N SER A 30 -35.65 -18.93 28.02
CA SER A 30 -34.82 -19.35 29.17
C SER A 30 -34.05 -20.68 28.97
N PRO A 31 -34.60 -21.74 28.33
CA PRO A 31 -33.92 -23.05 28.32
C PRO A 31 -32.78 -23.20 27.30
N VAL A 32 -32.77 -22.39 26.24
CA VAL A 32 -31.75 -22.44 25.17
C VAL A 32 -30.47 -21.73 25.60
N LYS A 33 -30.58 -20.73 26.49
CA LYS A 33 -29.45 -19.95 27.00
C LYS A 33 -28.59 -20.75 27.97
N GLU A 34 -29.20 -21.58 28.83
CA GLU A 34 -28.47 -22.42 29.80
C GLU A 34 -27.76 -23.60 29.14
N LYS A 35 -28.34 -24.21 28.09
CA LYS A 35 -27.70 -25.33 27.38
C LYS A 35 -26.46 -24.89 26.56
N ILE A 36 -26.50 -23.69 25.99
CA ILE A 36 -25.35 -23.12 25.26
C ILE A 36 -24.23 -22.70 26.22
N ILE A 37 -24.56 -22.25 27.45
CA ILE A 37 -23.55 -21.92 28.47
C ILE A 37 -22.90 -23.20 29.04
N SER A 38 -23.62 -24.32 29.16
CA SER A 38 -23.04 -25.58 29.63
C SER A 38 -22.18 -26.30 28.58
N GLU A 39 -22.47 -26.13 27.28
CA GLU A 39 -21.68 -26.75 26.20
C GLU A 39 -20.43 -25.93 25.81
N PHE A 40 -20.29 -24.69 26.31
CA PHE A 40 -19.12 -23.82 26.09
C PHE A 40 -18.14 -23.75 27.27
N GLN A 41 -18.38 -24.49 28.37
CA GLN A 41 -17.57 -24.39 29.60
C GLN A 41 -16.57 -25.54 29.86
N GLU A 42 -16.30 -26.42 28.91
CA GLU A 42 -15.21 -27.40 29.03
C GLU A 42 -14.38 -27.53 27.73
N GLU A 43 -13.66 -26.47 27.37
CA GLU A 43 -12.36 -26.59 26.71
C GLU A 43 -11.48 -25.49 27.31
N THR A 44 -10.67 -25.87 28.30
CA THR A 44 -9.82 -24.99 29.08
C THR A 44 -8.77 -24.32 28.19
N ILE A 45 -8.68 -22.99 28.33
CA ILE A 45 -7.68 -22.08 27.76
C ILE A 45 -6.22 -22.56 28.01
N ASP A 46 -6.01 -23.44 28.99
CA ASP A 46 -4.70 -24.06 29.26
C ASP A 46 -4.21 -25.00 28.13
N GLN A 47 -5.10 -25.65 27.36
CA GLN A 47 -4.69 -26.56 26.28
C GLN A 47 -4.29 -25.85 24.98
N GLU A 48 -4.76 -24.61 24.75
CA GLU A 48 -4.31 -23.80 23.61
C GLU A 48 -2.99 -23.07 23.91
N GLN A 49 -2.74 -22.68 25.17
CA GLN A 49 -1.45 -22.12 25.57
C GLN A 49 -0.32 -23.18 25.55
N GLU A 50 -0.62 -24.44 25.82
CA GLU A 50 0.33 -25.56 25.62
C GLU A 50 0.65 -25.85 24.14
N LYS A 51 -0.26 -25.54 23.20
CA LYS A 51 -0.04 -25.72 21.76
C LYS A 51 0.86 -24.65 21.12
N LEU A 52 0.91 -23.45 21.70
CA LEU A 52 1.69 -22.31 21.18
C LEU A 52 3.18 -22.32 21.62
N ALA A 53 3.59 -23.25 22.48
CA ALA A 53 4.97 -23.41 22.95
C ALA A 53 5.86 -24.34 22.08
N LYS A 54 5.36 -24.86 20.95
CA LYS A 54 6.12 -25.82 20.12
C LYS A 54 7.08 -25.13 19.14
N GLY A 55 8.33 -25.60 19.16
CA GLY A 55 9.52 -25.21 18.38
C GLY A 55 9.35 -25.08 16.87
N GLU A 56 10.43 -24.78 16.15
CA GLU A 56 10.50 -25.20 14.74
C GLU A 56 10.15 -26.69 14.70
N GLU A 57 9.11 -27.06 13.95
CA GLU A 57 8.24 -28.18 14.34
C GLU A 57 8.93 -29.56 14.47
N ASN A 58 10.17 -29.75 14.01
CA ASN A 58 10.83 -31.06 13.92
C ASN A 58 12.25 -31.14 14.55
N LEU A 59 12.68 -30.19 15.38
CA LEU A 59 14.02 -30.21 16.02
C LEU A 59 14.00 -30.81 17.43
N ILE A 60 14.97 -31.68 17.72
CA ILE A 60 15.19 -32.30 19.05
C ILE A 60 16.66 -32.25 19.46
N TYR A 61 16.92 -32.28 20.76
CA TYR A 61 18.22 -32.56 21.36
C TYR A 61 18.22 -33.96 21.97
N VAL A 62 19.29 -34.72 21.74
CA VAL A 62 19.50 -36.05 22.31
C VAL A 62 20.85 -36.09 22.99
N GLN A 63 20.87 -36.45 24.27
CA GLN A 63 22.10 -36.71 25.01
C GLN A 63 22.35 -38.21 25.13
N PHE A 64 23.47 -38.70 24.58
CA PHE A 64 23.86 -40.09 24.78
C PHE A 64 24.56 -40.30 26.13
N LYS A 65 24.39 -41.49 26.72
CA LYS A 65 25.18 -41.90 27.88
C LYS A 65 26.67 -41.93 27.55
N ALA A 66 27.52 -41.69 28.55
CA ALA A 66 28.96 -41.75 28.37
C ALA A 66 29.42 -43.16 27.97
N GLY A 67 30.32 -43.26 26.99
CA GLY A 67 30.91 -44.53 26.55
C GLY A 67 30.11 -45.32 25.52
N ILE A 68 28.96 -44.82 25.06
CA ILE A 68 28.20 -45.45 23.96
C ILE A 68 29.01 -45.37 22.66
N SER A 69 29.15 -46.50 21.96
CA SER A 69 29.96 -46.58 20.75
C SER A 69 29.31 -45.84 19.57
N ALA A 70 30.12 -45.44 18.59
CA ALA A 70 29.61 -44.80 17.37
C ALA A 70 28.61 -45.68 16.61
N THR A 71 28.79 -47.01 16.65
CA THR A 71 27.91 -47.99 16.02
C THR A 71 26.53 -48.02 16.68
N GLU A 72 26.48 -47.95 18.02
CA GLU A 72 25.22 -47.92 18.78
C GLU A 72 24.46 -46.60 18.55
N LYS A 73 25.17 -45.46 18.51
CA LYS A 73 24.56 -44.16 18.18
C LYS A 73 23.97 -44.16 16.77
N LEU A 74 24.68 -44.70 15.78
CA LEU A 74 24.19 -44.84 14.40
C LEU A 74 22.98 -45.78 14.30
N ALA A 75 22.92 -46.86 15.10
CA ALA A 75 21.77 -47.77 15.12
C ALA A 75 20.53 -47.07 15.71
N PHE A 76 20.71 -46.26 16.74
CA PHE A 76 19.65 -45.42 17.31
C PHE A 76 19.18 -44.36 16.32
N GLU A 77 20.09 -43.61 15.70
CA GLU A 77 19.77 -42.61 14.68
C GLU A 77 18.97 -43.21 13.51
N ARG A 78 19.31 -44.44 13.08
CA ARG A 78 18.56 -45.15 12.03
C ARG A 78 17.18 -45.61 12.49
N THR A 79 17.06 -46.11 13.72
CA THR A 79 15.78 -46.59 14.27
C THR A 79 14.73 -45.48 14.30
N PHE A 80 15.14 -44.25 14.62
CA PHE A 80 14.26 -43.07 14.71
C PHE A 80 14.36 -42.15 13.49
N GLU A 81 15.05 -42.60 12.44
CA GLU A 81 15.26 -41.87 11.19
C GLU A 81 15.78 -40.42 11.38
N LEU A 82 16.61 -40.21 12.40
CA LEU A 82 17.16 -38.90 12.76
C LEU A 82 18.10 -38.37 11.67
N LYS A 83 17.89 -37.11 11.27
CA LYS A 83 18.67 -36.44 10.22
C LYS A 83 19.36 -35.20 10.78
N ASN A 84 20.26 -34.62 9.98
CA ASN A 84 20.90 -33.33 10.24
C ASN A 84 21.56 -33.24 11.62
N LYS A 85 22.34 -34.27 11.97
CA LYS A 85 23.09 -34.33 13.22
C LYS A 85 24.04 -33.14 13.36
N ILE A 86 23.90 -32.38 14.44
CA ILE A 86 24.81 -31.30 14.82
C ILE A 86 25.32 -31.61 16.23
N ASP A 87 26.63 -31.63 16.43
CA ASP A 87 27.24 -31.71 17.77
C ASP A 87 27.17 -30.33 18.42
N ILE A 88 26.52 -30.26 19.59
CA ILE A 88 26.27 -29.01 20.32
C ILE A 88 27.38 -28.72 21.34
N GLY A 89 28.37 -29.62 21.44
CA GLY A 89 29.60 -29.40 22.19
C GLY A 89 29.47 -29.73 23.68
N SER A 90 30.33 -30.65 24.12
CA SER A 90 30.44 -31.23 25.48
C SER A 90 29.22 -32.04 25.95
N ALA A 91 29.49 -33.12 26.69
CA ALA A 91 28.51 -34.04 27.27
C ALA A 91 27.66 -34.89 26.30
N GLU A 92 28.18 -35.22 25.10
CA GLU A 92 27.54 -36.17 24.17
C GLU A 92 26.12 -35.77 23.72
N ILE A 93 25.88 -34.45 23.60
CA ILE A 93 24.61 -33.87 23.18
C ILE A 93 24.66 -33.54 21.69
N TYR A 94 23.66 -34.03 20.96
CA TYR A 94 23.52 -33.77 19.54
C TYR A 94 22.12 -33.27 19.24
N GLN A 95 22.03 -32.27 18.39
CA GLN A 95 20.76 -31.84 17.80
C GLN A 95 20.47 -32.68 16.56
N TYR A 96 19.22 -33.06 16.38
CA TYR A 96 18.72 -33.79 15.23
C TYR A 96 17.42 -33.18 14.71
N ARG A 97 17.08 -33.52 13.46
CA ARG A 97 15.80 -33.22 12.85
C ARG A 97 15.04 -34.51 12.56
N LEU A 98 13.77 -34.55 12.95
CA LEU A 98 12.85 -35.65 12.64
C LEU A 98 12.33 -35.50 11.19
N PRO A 99 12.19 -36.61 10.45
CA PRO A 99 12.10 -36.55 9.00
C PRO A 99 10.77 -36.11 8.42
N ASP A 100 9.65 -36.02 9.16
CA ASP A 100 8.36 -35.44 8.71
C ASP A 100 7.30 -35.39 9.84
N GLN A 101 7.69 -35.10 11.09
CA GLN A 101 6.76 -35.06 12.23
C GLN A 101 6.99 -33.85 13.12
N VAL A 102 5.88 -33.17 13.47
CA VAL A 102 5.81 -32.33 14.67
C VAL A 102 6.34 -33.17 15.82
N VAL A 103 7.26 -32.65 16.64
CA VAL A 103 7.72 -33.36 17.85
C VAL A 103 6.49 -33.67 18.73
N SER A 104 6.08 -34.94 18.74
CA SER A 104 4.95 -35.43 19.51
C SER A 104 5.46 -36.05 20.81
N GLU A 105 4.60 -36.05 21.84
CA GLU A 105 4.92 -36.65 23.13
C GLU A 105 5.25 -38.15 22.97
N GLU A 106 4.55 -38.83 22.06
CA GLU A 106 4.75 -40.25 21.76
C GLU A 106 6.16 -40.53 21.23
N VAL A 107 6.69 -39.67 20.35
CA VAL A 107 8.04 -39.81 19.80
C VAL A 107 9.09 -39.53 20.86
N LEU A 108 8.90 -38.51 21.70
CA LEU A 108 9.80 -38.21 22.81
C LEU A 108 9.82 -39.35 23.82
N VAL A 109 8.66 -39.91 24.17
CA VAL A 109 8.58 -41.09 25.05
C VAL A 109 9.32 -42.27 24.44
N ALA A 110 9.12 -42.55 23.14
CA ALA A 110 9.80 -43.66 22.46
C ALA A 110 11.34 -43.46 22.41
N LEU A 111 11.82 -42.24 22.16
CA LEU A 111 13.25 -41.91 22.21
C LEU A 111 13.81 -42.12 23.63
N ASN A 112 13.12 -41.58 24.64
CA ASN A 112 13.53 -41.66 26.05
C ASN A 112 13.41 -43.05 26.69
N GLN A 113 12.71 -44.00 26.05
CA GLN A 113 12.72 -45.41 26.45
C GLN A 113 14.05 -46.12 26.10
N SER A 114 14.92 -45.49 25.32
CA SER A 114 16.18 -46.11 24.93
C SER A 114 17.22 -46.10 26.05
N ASP A 115 17.79 -47.27 26.34
CA ASP A 115 18.81 -47.43 27.38
C ASP A 115 20.13 -46.71 27.10
N ILE A 116 20.36 -46.19 25.89
CA ILE A 116 21.64 -45.58 25.50
C ILE A 116 21.65 -44.05 25.57
N ILE A 117 20.49 -43.41 25.82
CA ILE A 117 20.40 -41.95 25.97
C ILE A 117 20.07 -41.59 27.43
N ASN A 118 20.48 -40.40 27.86
CA ASN A 118 20.04 -39.81 29.11
C ASN A 118 18.70 -39.12 28.93
N PHE A 119 18.55 -38.39 27.82
CA PHE A 119 17.30 -37.73 27.46
C PHE A 119 17.22 -37.44 25.95
N ALA A 120 15.98 -37.28 25.49
CA ALA A 120 15.62 -36.59 24.25
C ALA A 120 14.55 -35.54 24.55
N GLU A 121 14.75 -34.30 24.10
CA GLU A 121 13.83 -33.19 24.34
C GLU A 121 13.64 -32.32 23.08
N PRO A 122 12.50 -31.61 22.93
CA PRO A 122 12.31 -30.70 21.80
C PRO A 122 13.18 -29.45 21.95
N GLU A 123 13.43 -28.75 20.84
CA GLU A 123 13.85 -27.35 20.89
C GLU A 123 12.69 -26.50 21.44
N TYR A 124 12.88 -25.88 22.59
CA TYR A 124 11.89 -24.96 23.17
C TYR A 124 12.05 -23.55 22.61
N LYS A 125 10.96 -22.93 22.15
CA LYS A 125 10.98 -21.50 21.76
C LYS A 125 11.21 -20.66 23.01
N VAL A 126 12.27 -19.87 23.01
CA VAL A 126 12.47 -18.80 23.99
C VAL A 126 11.79 -17.53 23.46
N THR A 127 10.84 -16.98 24.21
CA THR A 127 10.32 -15.62 23.99
C THR A 127 11.05 -14.66 24.93
N PRO A 128 11.42 -13.43 24.48
CA PRO A 128 12.00 -12.43 25.37
C PRO A 128 11.04 -12.10 26.51
N SER A 129 11.53 -12.09 27.77
CA SER A 129 10.74 -11.61 28.90
C SER A 129 10.67 -10.08 28.84
N GLN A 130 9.66 -9.54 28.16
CA GLN A 130 9.28 -8.15 28.30
C GLN A 130 8.24 -8.08 29.43
N GLU A 131 8.45 -7.26 30.46
CA GLU A 131 7.41 -6.97 31.44
C GLU A 131 6.15 -6.53 30.69
N ALA A 132 5.13 -7.40 30.65
CA ALA A 132 3.88 -7.09 29.99
C ALA A 132 3.25 -5.89 30.70
N ILE A 133 3.07 -4.79 29.96
CA ILE A 133 2.41 -3.60 30.49
C ILE A 133 0.94 -3.94 30.70
N ASP A 134 0.48 -3.86 31.94
CA ASP A 134 -0.93 -4.02 32.27
C ASP A 134 -1.73 -2.82 31.75
N LEU A 135 -2.39 -3.03 30.60
CA LEU A 135 -3.27 -2.06 29.93
C LEU A 135 -4.75 -2.23 30.28
N SER A 136 -5.09 -3.19 31.17
CA SER A 136 -6.49 -3.53 31.48
C SER A 136 -7.30 -2.37 32.08
N GLY A 137 -6.63 -1.35 32.63
CA GLY A 137 -7.23 -0.12 33.14
C GLY A 137 -7.55 0.95 32.10
N ILE A 138 -7.11 0.79 30.83
CA ILE A 138 -7.30 1.76 29.75
C ILE A 138 -8.05 1.09 28.60
N TRP A 139 -9.38 1.02 28.69
CA TRP A 139 -10.20 0.28 27.69
C TRP A 139 -9.94 0.73 26.25
N GLY A 140 -9.65 2.01 26.03
CA GLY A 140 -9.36 2.53 24.69
C GLY A 140 -8.05 2.00 24.11
N PHE A 141 -7.12 1.46 24.93
CA PHE A 141 -5.89 0.82 24.48
C PHE A 141 -6.12 -0.68 24.29
N GLN A 142 -6.82 -1.28 25.25
CA GLN A 142 -7.19 -2.68 25.25
C GLN A 142 -8.52 -2.87 26.00
N ASN A 143 -9.57 -3.28 25.29
CA ASN A 143 -10.88 -3.47 25.88
C ASN A 143 -11.09 -4.92 26.33
N ILE A 144 -11.09 -5.14 27.64
CA ILE A 144 -11.25 -6.47 28.23
C ILE A 144 -12.70 -6.97 28.15
N GLU A 145 -13.68 -6.06 28.25
CA GLU A 145 -15.11 -6.41 28.20
C GLU A 145 -15.54 -6.77 26.77
N PHE A 146 -15.00 -6.07 25.77
CA PHE A 146 -15.28 -6.30 24.34
C PHE A 146 -13.97 -6.35 23.55
N PRO A 147 -13.27 -7.50 23.53
CA PRO A 147 -11.99 -7.65 22.83
C PRO A 147 -12.06 -7.22 21.35
N GLY A 148 -11.10 -6.41 20.92
CA GLY A 148 -11.03 -5.86 19.57
C GLY A 148 -11.86 -4.59 19.34
N ILE A 149 -12.61 -4.13 20.35
CA ILE A 149 -13.34 -2.86 20.36
C ILE A 149 -12.55 -1.81 21.15
N ASP A 150 -11.40 -1.44 20.60
CA ASP A 150 -10.42 -0.50 21.16
C ASP A 150 -9.56 0.11 20.03
N ALA A 151 -8.56 0.91 20.38
CA ALA A 151 -7.60 1.45 19.43
C ALA A 151 -6.43 0.50 19.10
N ASN A 152 -6.42 -0.73 19.63
CA ASN A 152 -5.41 -1.76 19.43
C ASN A 152 -3.97 -1.23 19.55
N VAL A 153 -3.61 -0.68 20.71
CA VAL A 153 -2.36 0.09 20.89
C VAL A 153 -1.15 -0.82 21.10
N SER A 154 -1.29 -1.92 21.84
CA SER A 154 -0.16 -2.77 22.25
C SER A 154 0.75 -3.21 21.09
N PRO A 155 0.22 -3.66 19.92
CA PRO A 155 1.09 -4.06 18.81
C PRO A 155 1.95 -2.92 18.24
N ALA A 156 1.50 -1.66 18.34
CA ALA A 156 2.28 -0.52 17.88
C ALA A 156 3.54 -0.29 18.72
N TRP A 157 3.48 -0.60 20.02
CA TRP A 157 4.61 -0.45 20.94
C TRP A 157 5.73 -1.47 20.73
N ASN A 158 5.49 -2.52 19.93
CA ASN A 158 6.55 -3.39 19.43
C ASN A 158 7.48 -2.65 18.43
N TYR A 159 6.97 -1.59 17.79
CA TYR A 159 7.73 -0.75 16.86
C TYR A 159 8.26 0.52 17.54
N THR A 160 7.40 1.25 18.26
CA THR A 160 7.77 2.50 18.93
C THR A 160 6.78 2.93 20.01
N LYS A 161 7.27 3.65 21.02
CA LYS A 161 6.46 4.39 22.02
C LYS A 161 6.51 5.91 21.81
N GLY A 162 6.98 6.35 20.64
CA GLY A 162 7.22 7.76 20.34
C GLY A 162 8.70 8.13 20.42
N SER A 163 9.02 9.36 19.97
CA SER A 163 10.35 9.96 20.01
C SER A 163 10.25 11.40 20.52
N PRO A 164 11.22 11.88 21.35
CA PRO A 164 11.22 13.26 21.82
C PRO A 164 11.41 14.29 20.71
N GLU A 165 11.86 13.87 19.52
CA GLU A 165 11.94 14.71 18.32
C GLU A 165 10.57 14.98 17.68
N VAL A 166 9.54 14.20 18.04
CA VAL A 166 8.18 14.43 17.57
C VAL A 166 7.47 15.37 18.53
N VAL A 167 7.20 16.58 18.04
CA VAL A 167 6.44 17.60 18.77
C VAL A 167 4.98 17.54 18.38
N VAL A 168 4.11 17.40 19.39
CA VAL A 168 2.65 17.40 19.27
C VAL A 168 2.10 18.67 19.92
N ALA A 169 1.55 19.58 19.13
CA ALA A 169 0.90 20.77 19.66
C ALA A 169 -0.50 20.46 20.17
N VAL A 170 -0.80 20.87 21.40
CA VAL A 170 -2.13 20.74 22.01
C VAL A 170 -2.74 22.12 22.12
N ILE A 171 -3.67 22.44 21.22
CA ILE A 171 -4.33 23.75 21.14
C ILE A 171 -5.62 23.69 21.97
N ASP A 172 -5.56 24.10 23.23
CA ASP A 172 -6.60 23.82 24.23
C ASP A 172 -6.62 24.83 25.41
N SER A 173 -7.04 24.43 26.62
CA SER A 173 -7.18 25.27 27.83
C SER A 173 -5.88 25.52 28.60
N GLY A 174 -4.75 25.00 28.12
CA GLY A 174 -3.47 24.98 28.80
C GLY A 174 -3.06 23.57 29.21
N ILE A 175 -2.04 23.47 30.06
CA ILE A 175 -1.59 22.20 30.65
C ILE A 175 -1.16 22.42 32.10
N ASP A 176 -1.38 21.43 32.97
CA ASP A 176 -0.70 21.37 34.27
C ASP A 176 0.77 20.98 34.04
N LEU A 177 1.64 21.99 33.93
CA LEU A 177 3.09 21.84 33.70
C LEU A 177 3.78 21.00 34.79
N ASN A 178 3.20 20.94 35.99
CA ASN A 178 3.78 20.24 37.13
C ASN A 178 3.21 18.82 37.31
N HIS A 179 2.28 18.40 36.46
CA HIS A 179 1.66 17.09 36.57
C HIS A 179 2.73 15.98 36.49
N PRO A 180 2.81 15.05 37.46
CA PRO A 180 3.88 14.05 37.51
C PRO A 180 4.02 13.20 36.23
N ALA A 181 2.90 12.89 35.57
CA ALA A 181 2.88 12.16 34.31
C ALA A 181 3.23 13.00 33.05
N LEU A 182 3.21 14.34 33.11
CA LEU A 182 3.37 15.21 31.94
C LEU A 182 4.60 16.12 31.97
N LYS A 183 5.12 16.46 33.15
CA LYS A 183 6.23 17.41 33.31
C LYS A 183 7.45 17.10 32.43
N ASP A 184 7.79 15.81 32.26
CA ASP A 184 8.94 15.38 31.46
C ASP A 184 8.62 15.30 29.94
N ARG A 185 7.38 15.59 29.58
CA ARG A 185 6.83 15.52 28.22
C ARG A 185 6.63 16.91 27.63
N ILE A 186 6.82 17.98 28.38
CA ILE A 186 6.65 19.35 27.88
C ILE A 186 7.75 19.67 26.87
N TRP A 187 7.36 20.27 25.74
CA TRP A 187 8.24 20.81 24.73
C TRP A 187 8.96 22.04 25.26
N VAL A 188 10.20 22.24 24.81
CA VAL A 188 11.02 23.39 25.18
C VAL A 188 11.43 24.09 23.89
N ASN A 189 11.10 25.38 23.77
CA ASN A 189 11.64 26.26 22.75
C ASN A 189 13.13 26.44 23.04
N LYS A 190 13.98 25.80 22.23
CA LYS A 190 15.44 25.86 22.41
C LYS A 190 16.04 27.18 21.95
N ASP A 191 15.26 27.99 21.24
CA ASP A 191 15.67 29.28 20.72
C ASP A 191 15.31 30.44 21.69
N GLU A 192 14.69 30.12 22.84
CA GLU A 192 14.39 31.05 23.92
C GLU A 192 15.35 30.95 25.13
N ILE A 193 15.60 32.08 25.79
CA ILE A 193 16.27 32.16 27.08
C ILE A 193 15.19 32.34 28.16
N PRO A 194 14.96 31.36 29.05
CA PRO A 194 13.86 31.42 30.00
C PRO A 194 13.86 32.66 30.91
N GLY A 195 12.82 33.49 30.79
CA GLY A 195 12.47 34.53 31.76
C GLY A 195 13.35 35.77 31.71
N ASP A 196 13.98 36.06 30.58
CA ASP A 196 14.75 37.29 30.38
C ASP A 196 13.88 38.47 29.90
N GLY A 197 12.62 38.21 29.57
CA GLY A 197 11.65 39.22 29.11
C GLY A 197 11.86 39.63 27.66
N ILE A 198 12.59 38.84 26.87
CA ILE A 198 12.95 39.10 25.48
C ILE A 198 12.33 38.01 24.58
N ASP A 199 11.95 38.41 23.37
CA ASP A 199 11.60 37.49 22.27
C ASP A 199 12.90 37.19 21.52
N ASN A 200 13.57 36.11 21.92
CA ASN A 200 14.94 35.79 21.54
C ASN A 200 15.02 35.21 20.12
N ASP A 201 14.03 34.40 19.76
CA ASP A 201 13.90 33.79 18.44
C ASP A 201 13.22 34.73 17.42
N LYS A 202 12.66 35.85 17.89
CA LYS A 202 11.95 36.88 17.11
C LYS A 202 10.71 36.33 16.42
N ASN A 203 10.06 35.33 17.03
CA ASN A 203 8.83 34.74 16.54
C ASN A 203 7.58 35.58 16.88
N GLY A 204 7.74 36.62 17.70
CA GLY A 204 6.70 37.55 18.14
C GLY A 204 6.12 37.26 19.53
N TYR A 205 6.69 36.31 20.28
CA TYR A 205 6.17 35.79 21.54
C TYR A 205 7.27 35.77 22.62
N ILE A 206 7.26 36.77 23.51
CA ILE A 206 8.27 36.95 24.57
C ILE A 206 8.26 35.77 25.56
N ASP A 207 9.41 35.15 25.81
CA ASP A 207 9.59 34.06 26.77
C ASP A 207 8.61 32.88 26.55
N ASP A 208 8.34 32.48 25.31
CA ASP A 208 7.45 31.36 24.97
C ASP A 208 8.09 29.96 25.18
N GLU A 209 8.86 29.80 26.27
CA GLU A 209 9.71 28.66 26.61
C GLU A 209 9.05 27.30 26.38
N ASN A 210 7.76 27.16 26.71
CA ASN A 210 7.03 25.90 26.58
C ASN A 210 5.81 26.01 25.66
N GLY A 211 5.57 27.16 25.05
CA GLY A 211 4.36 27.45 24.29
C GLY A 211 3.78 28.83 24.61
N TRP A 212 2.59 29.10 24.08
CA TRP A 212 1.96 30.43 24.20
C TRP A 212 0.50 30.40 24.66
N ASN A 213 0.12 31.40 25.45
CA ASN A 213 -1.25 31.68 25.84
C ASN A 213 -1.83 32.82 24.99
N PHE A 214 -2.60 32.45 23.97
CA PHE A 214 -3.31 33.36 23.08
C PHE A 214 -4.53 34.03 23.70
N ASN A 215 -5.03 33.53 24.84
CA ASN A 215 -6.14 34.15 25.53
C ASN A 215 -5.70 35.42 26.28
N GLN A 216 -4.55 35.37 26.95
CA GLN A 216 -4.02 36.48 27.75
C GLN A 216 -2.80 37.16 27.13
N ASN A 217 -2.30 36.63 26.01
CA ASN A 217 -1.12 37.11 25.29
C ASN A 217 0.14 37.16 26.18
N ASN A 218 0.45 36.02 26.81
CA ASN A 218 1.61 35.81 27.67
C ASN A 218 2.07 34.34 27.61
N ASN A 219 3.07 33.98 28.41
CA ASN A 219 3.59 32.61 28.55
C ASN A 219 2.96 31.82 29.72
N ASP A 220 1.81 32.24 30.26
CA ASP A 220 1.11 31.49 31.31
C ASP A 220 0.26 30.35 30.71
N LEU A 221 0.83 29.15 30.74
CA LEU A 221 0.23 27.95 30.14
C LEU A 221 -0.58 27.13 31.14
N MET A 222 -0.68 27.55 32.41
CA MET A 222 -1.27 26.74 33.48
C MET A 222 -2.76 26.49 33.22
N ASP A 223 -3.14 25.22 33.09
CA ASP A 223 -4.53 24.85 32.85
C ASP A 223 -5.42 25.19 34.07
N THR A 224 -6.52 25.89 33.81
CA THR A 224 -7.53 26.22 34.84
C THR A 224 -8.83 25.46 34.66
N MET A 225 -8.97 24.69 33.58
CA MET A 225 -10.18 23.93 33.24
C MET A 225 -9.97 22.42 33.36
N GLY A 226 -8.73 21.96 33.15
CA GLY A 226 -8.34 20.55 33.17
C GLY A 226 -8.55 19.81 31.85
N HIS A 227 -9.20 20.43 30.86
CA HIS A 227 -9.48 19.82 29.57
C HIS A 227 -8.19 19.60 28.76
N GLY A 228 -7.34 20.63 28.64
CA GLY A 228 -6.04 20.56 27.97
C GLY A 228 -5.07 19.58 28.63
N THR A 229 -5.08 19.53 29.97
CA THR A 229 -4.31 18.55 30.75
C THR A 229 -4.77 17.11 30.45
N HIS A 230 -6.07 16.88 30.32
CA HIS A 230 -6.64 15.54 30.05
C HIS A 230 -6.29 15.03 28.65
N VAL A 231 -6.47 15.88 27.63
CA VAL A 231 -6.13 15.49 26.23
C VAL A 231 -4.63 15.27 26.06
N SER A 232 -3.79 16.06 26.74
CA SER A 232 -2.33 15.87 26.73
C SER A 232 -1.93 14.53 27.32
N GLY A 233 -2.63 14.08 28.37
CA GLY A 233 -2.40 12.77 28.97
C GLY A 233 -2.73 11.59 28.06
N ILE A 234 -3.81 11.68 27.29
CA ILE A 234 -4.16 10.64 26.29
C ILE A 234 -3.05 10.51 25.24
N ILE A 235 -2.41 11.62 24.85
CA ILE A 235 -1.32 11.61 23.87
C ILE A 235 -0.03 11.08 24.50
N ALA A 236 0.42 11.66 25.61
CA ALA A 236 1.82 11.54 26.02
C ALA A 236 2.07 11.29 27.51
N ALA A 237 1.06 11.03 28.35
CA ALA A 237 1.31 10.75 29.76
C ALA A 237 2.36 9.64 29.92
N GLY A 238 3.40 9.92 30.71
CA GLY A 238 4.35 8.91 31.15
C GLY A 238 3.61 7.83 31.94
N GLN A 239 4.08 6.60 31.82
CA GLN A 239 3.46 5.46 32.48
C GLN A 239 3.55 5.62 34.00
N GLN A 240 2.41 5.69 34.68
CA GLN A 240 2.32 5.77 36.14
C GLN A 240 1.27 4.81 36.68
N ALA A 241 1.62 4.07 37.73
CA ALA A 241 0.67 3.29 38.51
C ALA A 241 -0.04 4.21 39.52
N ILE A 242 -1.38 4.26 39.47
CA ILE A 242 -2.17 5.04 40.42
C ILE A 242 -2.65 4.10 41.52
N ASN A 243 -1.99 4.17 42.67
CA ASN A 243 -2.30 3.46 43.91
C ASN A 243 -2.24 1.92 43.83
N SER A 244 -2.51 1.25 44.95
CA SER A 244 -2.53 -0.20 45.12
C SER A 244 -3.61 -0.95 44.31
N SER A 245 -4.36 -0.25 43.44
CA SER A 245 -5.52 -0.75 42.70
C SER A 245 -5.28 -0.95 41.19
N LYS A 246 -4.01 -0.96 40.74
CA LYS A 246 -3.59 -1.37 39.38
C LYS A 246 -4.17 -0.57 38.19
N ILE A 247 -4.62 0.68 38.38
CA ILE A 247 -4.93 1.52 37.20
C ILE A 247 -3.64 2.21 36.78
N ASN A 248 -3.06 1.75 35.67
CA ASN A 248 -1.98 2.45 35.00
C ASN A 248 -2.57 3.56 34.13
N VAL A 249 -2.04 4.78 34.21
CA VAL A 249 -2.27 5.80 33.18
C VAL A 249 -1.04 5.85 32.27
N SER A 250 -1.30 5.92 30.98
CA SER A 250 -0.29 6.09 29.93
C SER A 250 -0.91 6.86 28.77
N GLY A 251 -0.10 7.70 28.14
CA GLY A 251 -0.38 8.22 26.81
C GLY A 251 -0.12 7.16 25.74
N LEU A 252 -0.66 7.39 24.55
CA LEU A 252 -0.52 6.50 23.41
C LEU A 252 0.92 6.56 22.83
N ALA A 253 1.54 7.74 22.89
CA ALA A 253 2.91 8.02 22.48
C ALA A 253 3.71 8.67 23.63
N PRO A 254 4.00 7.95 24.72
CA PRO A 254 4.55 8.52 25.96
C PRO A 254 5.95 9.15 25.82
N ASN A 255 6.67 8.92 24.71
CA ASN A 255 8.01 9.49 24.50
C ASN A 255 8.04 10.76 23.63
N VAL A 256 6.89 11.29 23.22
CA VAL A 256 6.82 12.54 22.42
C VAL A 256 6.87 13.78 23.30
N LYS A 257 7.01 14.96 22.68
CA LYS A 257 6.93 16.24 23.36
C LYS A 257 5.62 16.96 23.07
N ILE A 258 4.98 17.50 24.11
CA ILE A 258 3.74 18.27 24.05
C ILE A 258 4.08 19.76 24.04
N MET A 259 3.68 20.46 22.98
CA MET A 259 3.69 21.92 22.91
C MET A 259 2.30 22.44 23.32
N PRO A 260 2.08 22.81 24.59
CA PRO A 260 0.82 23.41 25.02
C PRO A 260 0.61 24.79 24.38
N ILE A 261 -0.56 24.99 23.77
CA ILE A 261 -0.97 26.29 23.22
C ILE A 261 -2.34 26.61 23.81
N ARG A 262 -2.38 27.61 24.69
CA ARG A 262 -3.59 27.95 25.42
C ARG A 262 -4.44 28.95 24.64
N ILE A 263 -5.67 28.57 24.32
CA ILE A 263 -6.66 29.40 23.64
C ILE A 263 -7.94 29.62 24.46
N PHE A 264 -8.17 28.81 25.51
CA PHE A 264 -9.36 28.89 26.35
C PHE A 264 -9.09 29.39 27.77
N THR A 265 -10.09 30.09 28.30
CA THR A 265 -10.36 30.28 29.74
C THR A 265 -11.82 29.87 30.02
N THR A 266 -12.30 30.05 31.26
CA THR A 266 -13.69 29.75 31.62
C THR A 266 -14.67 30.59 30.80
N GLY A 267 -15.17 30.02 29.69
CA GLY A 267 -16.23 30.58 28.85
C GLY A 267 -15.76 31.38 27.62
N GLU A 268 -14.46 31.60 27.44
CA GLU A 268 -13.92 32.43 26.33
C GLU A 268 -12.84 31.70 25.55
N SER A 269 -12.78 31.95 24.24
CA SER A 269 -11.76 31.42 23.32
C SER A 269 -11.16 32.55 22.49
N ALA A 270 -9.84 32.56 22.29
CA ALA A 270 -9.18 33.56 21.46
C ALA A 270 -8.10 32.95 20.56
N GLY A 271 -7.81 33.62 19.44
CA GLY A 271 -6.58 33.41 18.68
C GLY A 271 -6.41 32.07 17.96
N THR A 272 -7.47 31.26 17.72
CA THR A 272 -7.35 29.91 17.13
C THR A 272 -6.51 29.82 15.85
N THR A 273 -6.62 30.80 14.95
CA THR A 273 -5.80 30.82 13.71
C THR A 273 -4.34 31.16 13.99
N ALA A 274 -4.07 32.07 14.93
CA ALA A 274 -2.71 32.41 15.35
C ALA A 274 -2.05 31.26 16.11
N ALA A 275 -2.82 30.52 16.93
CA ALA A 275 -2.38 29.31 17.61
C ALA A 275 -1.98 28.19 16.64
N ILE A 276 -2.76 27.96 15.58
CA ILE A 276 -2.39 26.99 14.54
C ILE A 276 -1.10 27.43 13.83
N ARG A 277 -0.95 28.73 13.53
CA ARG A 277 0.26 29.26 12.89
C ARG A 277 1.47 29.11 13.79
N TYR A 278 1.32 29.39 15.07
CA TYR A 278 2.36 29.21 16.08
C TYR A 278 2.83 27.76 16.14
N ALA A 279 1.90 26.80 16.20
CA ALA A 279 2.22 25.38 16.18
C ALA A 279 3.06 24.99 14.94
N ILE A 280 2.63 25.42 13.76
CA ILE A 280 3.32 25.13 12.50
C ILE A 280 4.73 25.74 12.49
N ASN A 281 4.84 27.03 12.85
CA ASN A 281 6.10 27.77 12.81
C ASN A 281 7.13 27.22 13.81
N ASN A 282 6.68 26.77 14.98
CA ASN A 282 7.52 26.16 16.00
C ASN A 282 7.71 24.64 15.79
N GLY A 283 7.42 24.12 14.59
CA GLY A 283 7.82 22.79 14.17
C GLY A 283 6.95 21.64 14.67
N ALA A 284 5.70 21.90 15.10
CA ALA A 284 4.79 20.83 15.46
C ALA A 284 4.49 19.92 14.26
N LEU A 285 4.80 18.63 14.41
CA LEU A 285 4.54 17.61 13.37
C LEU A 285 3.09 17.12 13.41
N VAL A 286 2.47 17.21 14.58
CA VAL A 286 1.08 16.83 14.82
C VAL A 286 0.42 17.90 15.69
N THR A 287 -0.85 18.19 15.44
CA THR A 287 -1.68 19.01 16.34
C THR A 287 -2.89 18.22 16.82
N ASN A 288 -3.26 18.38 18.09
CA ASN A 288 -4.57 18.01 18.61
C ASN A 288 -5.44 19.27 18.76
N MET A 289 -6.61 19.26 18.11
CA MET A 289 -7.61 20.33 18.18
C MET A 289 -8.93 19.77 18.68
N SER A 290 -9.06 19.73 20.01
CA SER A 290 -10.26 19.25 20.72
C SER A 290 -11.32 20.34 20.91
N PHE A 291 -11.51 21.18 19.89
CA PHE A 291 -12.49 22.26 19.85
C PHE A 291 -13.26 22.30 18.54
N SER A 292 -14.36 23.05 18.52
CA SER A 292 -15.22 23.18 17.35
C SER A 292 -15.79 24.59 17.21
N SER A 293 -16.10 24.99 15.98
CA SER A 293 -16.72 26.27 15.62
C SER A 293 -17.71 26.06 14.47
N THR A 294 -18.80 26.81 14.44
CA THR A 294 -19.80 26.73 13.35
C THR A 294 -19.40 27.52 12.11
N GLY A 295 -18.47 28.48 12.24
CA GLY A 295 -17.99 29.31 11.13
C GLY A 295 -16.71 28.78 10.47
N ASN A 296 -16.66 28.78 9.13
CA ASN A 296 -15.41 28.59 8.41
C ASN A 296 -14.57 29.89 8.43
N SER A 297 -13.26 29.76 8.58
CA SER A 297 -12.32 30.86 8.41
C SER A 297 -11.42 30.53 7.23
N ALA A 298 -11.53 31.29 6.14
CA ALA A 298 -10.71 31.11 4.94
C ALA A 298 -9.20 31.19 5.24
N THR A 299 -8.81 32.06 6.18
CA THR A 299 -7.42 32.19 6.64
C THR A 299 -6.94 30.93 7.34
N ARG A 300 -7.76 30.34 8.22
CA ARG A 300 -7.43 29.08 8.91
C ARG A 300 -7.33 27.93 7.92
N GLU A 301 -8.26 27.85 6.97
CA GLU A 301 -8.24 26.82 5.94
C GLU A 301 -7.00 26.92 5.05
N ALA A 302 -6.65 28.13 4.59
CA ALA A 302 -5.44 28.37 3.80
C ALA A 302 -4.17 27.97 4.56
N LEU A 303 -4.04 28.41 5.82
CA LEU A 303 -2.92 28.09 6.68
C LEU A 303 -2.77 26.58 6.90
N MET A 304 -3.85 25.89 7.25
CA MET A 304 -3.83 24.44 7.44
C MET A 304 -3.48 23.72 6.12
N LYS A 305 -3.97 24.21 4.98
CA LYS A 305 -3.68 23.63 3.67
C LYS A 305 -2.21 23.79 3.27
N GLU A 306 -1.58 24.90 3.64
CA GLU A 306 -0.17 25.20 3.34
C GLU A 306 0.81 24.47 4.27
N ALA A 307 0.34 23.92 5.39
CA ALA A 307 1.16 23.15 6.32
C ALA A 307 1.54 21.76 5.75
N THR A 308 2.63 21.72 4.98
CA THR A 308 3.09 20.51 4.28
C THR A 308 3.71 19.45 5.20
N ASN A 309 4.04 19.79 6.45
CA ASN A 309 4.68 18.88 7.40
C ASN A 309 3.88 18.64 8.69
N THR A 310 2.66 19.18 8.81
CA THR A 310 1.87 19.07 10.05
C THR A 310 0.58 18.30 9.78
N ILE A 311 0.25 17.35 10.66
CA ILE A 311 -1.03 16.61 10.67
C ILE A 311 -1.95 17.20 11.73
N PHE A 312 -3.21 17.43 11.37
CA PHE A 312 -4.21 18.00 12.24
C PHE A 312 -5.24 16.93 12.67
N ALA A 313 -5.33 16.61 13.95
CA ALA A 313 -6.41 15.79 14.50
C ALA A 313 -7.51 16.70 15.06
N SER A 314 -8.69 16.67 14.44
CA SER A 314 -9.81 17.58 14.73
C SER A 314 -11.01 16.83 15.31
N ALA A 315 -11.50 17.25 16.48
CA ALA A 315 -12.72 16.68 17.07
C ALA A 315 -13.98 17.03 16.24
N ALA A 316 -14.82 16.04 15.92
CA ALA A 316 -16.01 16.25 15.08
C ALA A 316 -17.11 17.10 15.73
N GLY A 317 -17.09 17.24 17.06
CA GLY A 317 -18.09 17.96 17.85
C GLY A 317 -19.09 17.04 18.57
N ASN A 318 -19.83 17.60 19.54
CA ASN A 318 -20.52 16.84 20.58
C ASN A 318 -22.05 17.09 20.64
N ASN A 319 -22.69 17.29 19.49
CA ASN A 319 -24.12 17.63 19.39
C ASN A 319 -24.99 16.55 18.73
N GLY A 320 -24.42 15.40 18.34
CA GLY A 320 -25.17 14.33 17.65
C GLY A 320 -25.63 14.74 16.24
N MET A 321 -24.97 15.71 15.61
CA MET A 321 -25.39 16.30 14.34
C MET A 321 -24.64 15.70 13.16
N ASN A 322 -25.30 15.66 12.00
CA ASN A 322 -24.67 15.35 10.72
C ASN A 322 -23.94 16.60 10.16
N ILE A 323 -22.61 16.60 10.20
CA ILE A 323 -21.80 17.72 9.75
C ILE A 323 -21.57 17.75 8.23
N ASP A 324 -22.11 16.79 7.49
CA ASP A 324 -22.29 16.91 6.03
C ASP A 324 -23.40 17.92 5.69
N ILE A 325 -24.33 18.15 6.62
CA ILE A 325 -25.46 19.09 6.49
C ILE A 325 -25.16 20.39 7.24
N THR A 326 -24.65 20.28 8.47
CA THR A 326 -24.34 21.43 9.33
C THR A 326 -22.84 21.40 9.69
N PRO A 327 -21.96 21.94 8.83
CA PRO A 327 -20.51 21.83 9.01
C PRO A 327 -20.02 22.41 10.35
N ILE A 328 -19.02 21.73 10.91
CA ILE A 328 -18.31 22.14 12.12
C ILE A 328 -16.81 22.18 11.82
N TYR A 329 -16.15 23.29 12.13
CA TYR A 329 -14.75 23.55 11.78
C TYR A 329 -13.84 23.54 13.02
N PRO A 330 -12.61 23.00 12.92
CA PRO A 330 -11.92 22.60 11.69
C PRO A 330 -12.26 21.19 11.16
N ALA A 331 -13.07 20.39 11.86
CA ALA A 331 -13.38 19.01 11.48
C ALA A 331 -13.90 18.85 10.04
N ALA A 332 -14.76 19.74 9.56
CA ALA A 332 -15.32 19.70 8.21
C ALA A 332 -14.36 20.22 7.12
N LEU A 333 -13.14 20.65 7.45
CA LEU A 333 -12.12 21.00 6.46
C LEU A 333 -11.56 19.74 5.81
N ARG A 334 -11.92 19.51 4.54
CA ARG A 334 -11.49 18.34 3.76
C ARG A 334 -10.09 18.52 3.18
N LEU A 335 -9.11 18.65 4.07
CA LEU A 335 -7.70 18.78 3.73
C LEU A 335 -7.01 17.41 3.78
N SER A 336 -5.95 17.24 3.00
CA SER A 336 -5.16 16.00 2.96
C SER A 336 -4.40 15.74 4.27
N ASN A 337 -4.21 16.77 5.09
CA ASN A 337 -3.49 16.71 6.36
C ASN A 337 -4.39 16.91 7.59
N ASN A 338 -5.72 16.96 7.44
CA ASN A 338 -6.67 17.10 8.55
C ASN A 338 -7.49 15.81 8.71
N ILE A 339 -7.54 15.24 9.90
CA ILE A 339 -8.28 14.02 10.24
C ILE A 339 -9.42 14.40 11.18
N SER A 340 -10.65 14.23 10.72
CA SER A 340 -11.88 14.52 11.48
C SER A 340 -12.33 13.29 12.28
N VAL A 341 -12.44 13.44 13.61
CA VAL A 341 -12.54 12.31 14.55
C VAL A 341 -13.87 12.29 15.32
N ALA A 342 -14.64 11.22 15.11
CA ALA A 342 -15.85 10.89 15.85
C ALA A 342 -15.55 10.13 17.16
N ASN A 343 -16.47 10.19 18.11
CA ASN A 343 -16.39 9.54 19.41
C ASN A 343 -17.07 8.18 19.42
N MET A 344 -16.30 7.14 19.73
CA MET A 344 -16.76 5.77 19.95
C MET A 344 -16.86 5.42 21.44
N THR A 345 -17.88 4.63 21.79
CA THR A 345 -18.08 4.03 23.12
C THR A 345 -17.31 2.72 23.29
N ASN A 346 -17.16 2.26 24.53
CA ASN A 346 -16.54 0.97 24.84
C ASN A 346 -17.33 -0.25 24.31
N LYS A 347 -18.52 -0.04 23.71
CA LYS A 347 -19.34 -1.08 23.08
C LYS A 347 -19.24 -1.07 21.55
N GLY A 348 -18.37 -0.24 20.98
CA GLY A 348 -18.13 -0.21 19.53
C GLY A 348 -19.23 0.52 18.75
N THR A 349 -20.03 1.33 19.44
CA THR A 349 -21.03 2.23 18.83
C THR A 349 -20.51 3.67 18.84
N LEU A 350 -20.98 4.50 17.91
CA LEU A 350 -20.79 5.94 18.04
C LEU A 350 -21.57 6.45 19.25
N SER A 351 -20.97 7.36 20.00
CA SER A 351 -21.67 8.08 21.07
C SER A 351 -22.86 8.85 20.49
N SER A 352 -24.00 8.86 21.18
CA SER A 352 -25.20 9.60 20.75
C SER A 352 -24.97 11.11 20.63
N ARG A 353 -23.94 11.62 21.31
CA ARG A 353 -23.50 13.02 21.20
C ARG A 353 -22.44 13.24 20.13
N SER A 354 -21.82 12.20 19.57
CA SER A 354 -20.82 12.40 18.52
C SER A 354 -21.48 12.96 17.28
N ASN A 355 -20.93 14.06 16.78
CA ASN A 355 -21.21 14.44 15.39
C ASN A 355 -20.67 13.38 14.43
N TYR A 356 -21.28 13.29 13.26
CA TYR A 356 -21.00 12.30 12.22
C TYR A 356 -21.18 12.90 10.83
N GLY A 357 -20.81 12.15 9.78
CA GLY A 357 -20.95 12.58 8.40
C GLY A 357 -20.07 11.72 7.49
N ILE A 358 -20.66 11.08 6.48
CA ILE A 358 -19.92 10.19 5.57
C ILE A 358 -18.88 10.96 4.74
N LYS A 359 -19.06 12.27 4.56
CA LYS A 359 -18.12 13.10 3.77
C LYS A 359 -17.12 13.86 4.65
N ASN A 360 -17.55 14.34 5.81
CA ASN A 360 -16.80 15.29 6.64
C ASN A 360 -16.23 14.70 7.95
N VAL A 361 -16.53 13.44 8.27
CA VAL A 361 -15.89 12.72 9.39
C VAL A 361 -15.11 11.53 8.84
N ASP A 362 -13.80 11.53 9.09
CA ASP A 362 -12.89 10.54 8.50
C ASP A 362 -12.95 9.21 9.28
N ILE A 363 -12.89 9.26 10.61
CA ILE A 363 -12.67 8.08 11.46
C ILE A 363 -13.34 8.21 12.85
N ALA A 364 -13.60 7.09 13.52
CA ALA A 364 -13.97 7.06 14.94
C ALA A 364 -12.81 6.60 15.82
N ALA A 365 -12.74 7.08 17.06
CA ALA A 365 -11.77 6.60 18.05
C ALA A 365 -12.40 6.54 19.46
N PRO A 366 -11.80 5.79 20.41
CA PRO A 366 -12.26 5.77 21.80
C PRO A 366 -12.37 7.17 22.39
N GLY A 367 -13.55 7.54 22.88
CA GLY A 367 -13.75 8.87 23.47
C GLY A 367 -14.81 8.96 24.57
N SER A 368 -15.44 7.85 24.96
CA SER A 368 -16.43 7.81 26.05
C SER A 368 -15.89 7.07 27.27
N GLY A 369 -15.92 7.71 28.43
CA GLY A 369 -15.43 7.12 29.68
C GLY A 369 -13.91 6.96 29.70
N ILE A 370 -13.17 7.99 29.26
CA ILE A 370 -11.70 7.97 29.21
C ILE A 370 -11.14 8.56 30.51
N TYR A 371 -10.51 7.72 31.33
CA TYR A 371 -9.81 8.12 32.55
C TYR A 371 -8.37 8.54 32.23
N ASN A 372 -8.00 9.77 32.53
CA ASN A 372 -6.65 10.30 32.28
C ASN A 372 -6.32 11.50 33.19
N THR A 373 -5.16 12.13 32.98
CA THR A 373 -4.61 13.23 33.78
C THR A 373 -5.58 14.40 33.95
N PHE A 374 -5.51 15.06 35.09
CA PHE A 374 -6.32 16.21 35.47
C PHE A 374 -5.50 17.17 36.34
N LEU A 375 -6.07 18.32 36.69
CA LEU A 375 -5.37 19.37 37.44
C LEU A 375 -4.74 18.88 38.76
N ASN A 376 -3.63 19.51 39.15
CA ASN A 376 -2.92 19.32 40.40
C ASN A 376 -2.39 17.88 40.60
N GLY A 377 -1.88 17.28 39.52
CA GLY A 377 -1.43 15.88 39.53
C GLY A 377 -2.54 14.83 39.67
N GLY A 378 -3.80 15.25 39.53
CA GLY A 378 -4.98 14.41 39.67
C GLY A 378 -5.35 13.66 38.39
N TYR A 379 -6.46 12.93 38.44
CA TYR A 379 -6.99 12.17 37.30
C TYR A 379 -8.51 12.23 37.26
N MET A 380 -9.11 12.25 36.07
CA MET A 380 -10.56 12.37 35.89
C MET A 380 -11.03 11.61 34.64
N THR A 381 -12.30 11.19 34.67
CA THR A 381 -12.96 10.53 33.53
C THR A 381 -13.75 11.55 32.71
N TYR A 382 -13.43 11.68 31.42
CA TYR A 382 -14.17 12.51 30.47
C TYR A 382 -14.76 11.72 29.30
N SER A 383 -15.71 12.35 28.61
CA SER A 383 -16.37 11.80 27.42
C SER A 383 -16.60 12.87 26.36
N GLY A 384 -16.21 12.60 25.12
CA GLY A 384 -16.45 13.47 23.97
C GLY A 384 -15.50 13.18 22.81
N THR A 385 -15.80 13.80 21.67
CA THR A 385 -14.87 13.84 20.51
C THR A 385 -13.53 14.48 20.89
N SER A 386 -13.51 15.33 21.92
CA SER A 386 -12.32 15.89 22.53
C SER A 386 -11.35 14.84 23.10
N MET A 387 -11.86 13.69 23.55
CA MET A 387 -11.04 12.57 24.03
C MET A 387 -10.70 11.60 22.91
N ALA A 388 -11.47 11.59 21.81
CA ALA A 388 -11.21 10.75 20.65
C ALA A 388 -10.10 11.30 19.74
N ALA A 389 -10.09 12.61 19.49
CA ALA A 389 -9.05 13.29 18.71
C ALA A 389 -7.60 13.00 19.17
N PRO A 390 -7.28 13.01 20.48
CA PRO A 390 -5.91 12.75 20.95
C PRO A 390 -5.44 11.31 20.71
N TYR A 391 -6.33 10.32 20.56
CA TYR A 391 -5.93 8.98 20.11
C TYR A 391 -5.33 9.03 18.71
N VAL A 392 -5.99 9.72 17.78
CA VAL A 392 -5.52 9.90 16.40
C VAL A 392 -4.23 10.73 16.37
N ALA A 393 -4.14 11.80 17.17
CA ALA A 393 -2.92 12.59 17.31
C ALA A 393 -1.74 11.73 17.81
N GLY A 394 -1.97 10.90 18.83
CA GLY A 394 -0.98 9.94 19.33
C GLY A 394 -0.54 8.95 18.26
N THR A 395 -1.47 8.37 17.49
CA THR A 395 -1.13 7.40 16.43
C THR A 395 -0.29 8.06 15.34
N ALA A 396 -0.65 9.27 14.91
CA ALA A 396 0.14 10.04 13.96
C ALA A 396 1.55 10.34 14.51
N ALA A 397 1.68 10.61 15.81
CA ALA A 397 2.96 10.84 16.46
C ALA A 397 3.83 9.57 16.55
N LEU A 398 3.23 8.39 16.80
CA LEU A 398 3.93 7.11 16.71
C LEU A 398 4.45 6.86 15.28
N ILE A 399 3.60 7.05 14.27
CA ILE A 399 4.00 6.90 12.85
C ILE A 399 5.16 7.84 12.52
N ARG A 400 5.08 9.13 12.91
CA ARG A 400 6.17 10.10 12.72
C ARG A 400 7.48 9.69 13.41
N SER A 401 7.39 8.94 14.50
CA SER A 401 8.58 8.51 15.27
C SER A 401 9.38 7.41 14.58
N ILE A 402 8.76 6.61 13.70
CA ILE A 402 9.44 5.53 12.95
C ILE A 402 9.61 5.84 11.47
N SER A 403 8.75 6.70 10.92
CA SER A 403 8.72 7.02 9.49
C SER A 403 8.66 8.54 9.28
N PRO A 404 9.72 9.29 9.67
CA PRO A 404 9.71 10.75 9.70
C PRO A 404 9.53 11.41 8.32
N THR A 405 9.86 10.68 7.24
CA THR A 405 9.76 11.15 5.85
C THR A 405 8.35 11.04 5.25
N LEU A 406 7.42 10.34 5.92
CA LEU A 406 6.04 10.25 5.41
C LEU A 406 5.38 11.63 5.46
N THR A 407 4.71 11.99 4.37
CA THR A 407 3.93 13.22 4.30
C THR A 407 2.66 13.13 5.16
N PRO A 408 2.10 14.26 5.62
CA PRO A 408 0.81 14.26 6.33
C PRO A 408 -0.31 13.52 5.60
N ALA A 409 -0.33 13.61 4.26
CA ALA A 409 -1.32 12.94 3.43
C ALA A 409 -1.18 11.42 3.45
N GLU A 410 0.05 10.90 3.38
CA GLU A 410 0.32 9.46 3.48
C GLU A 410 -0.02 8.94 4.88
N ILE A 411 0.28 9.70 5.93
CA ILE A 411 -0.05 9.30 7.31
C ILE A 411 -1.57 9.26 7.51
N LYS A 412 -2.31 10.26 7.01
CA LYS A 412 -3.78 10.24 7.00
C LYS A 412 -4.31 9.01 6.27
N GLN A 413 -3.77 8.71 5.08
CA GLN A 413 -4.20 7.56 4.28
C GLN A 413 -3.93 6.22 5.00
N ILE A 414 -2.76 6.07 5.63
CA ILE A 414 -2.42 4.88 6.43
C ILE A 414 -3.48 4.70 7.51
N ILE A 415 -3.71 5.71 8.35
CA ILE A 415 -4.69 5.66 9.44
C ILE A 415 -6.10 5.31 8.96
N GLU A 416 -6.57 5.93 7.86
CA GLU A 416 -7.90 5.66 7.29
C GLU A 416 -8.03 4.26 6.68
N SER A 417 -6.94 3.72 6.11
CA SER A 417 -6.95 2.42 5.44
C SER A 417 -6.82 1.23 6.39
N THR A 418 -6.25 1.45 7.58
CA THR A 418 -5.97 0.38 8.55
C THR A 418 -7.02 0.26 9.64
N VAL A 419 -8.14 1.00 9.55
CA VAL A 419 -9.21 0.96 10.55
C VAL A 419 -9.70 -0.45 10.84
N THR A 420 -10.20 -0.66 12.05
CA THR A 420 -11.07 -1.81 12.35
C THR A 420 -12.46 -1.48 11.80
N PRO A 421 -12.97 -2.22 10.78
CA PRO A 421 -14.28 -1.95 10.22
C PRO A 421 -15.38 -2.13 11.26
N SER A 422 -16.34 -1.20 11.32
CA SER A 422 -17.48 -1.31 12.22
C SER A 422 -18.63 -2.01 11.52
N LEU A 423 -19.17 -3.06 12.14
CA LEU A 423 -20.42 -3.69 11.69
C LEU A 423 -21.66 -2.84 12.04
N ILE A 424 -21.52 -1.87 12.95
CA ILE A 424 -22.63 -1.08 13.50
C ILE A 424 -22.79 0.25 12.76
N PHE A 425 -21.68 0.89 12.35
CA PHE A 425 -21.70 2.19 11.68
C PHE A 425 -20.93 2.26 10.34
N PRO A 426 -20.95 1.22 9.49
CA PRO A 426 -20.10 1.15 8.29
C PRO A 426 -20.32 2.28 7.28
N ASN A 427 -21.48 2.95 7.32
CA ASN A 427 -21.86 4.00 6.38
C ASN A 427 -22.25 5.33 7.08
N ILE A 428 -21.75 5.57 8.30
CA ILE A 428 -22.06 6.81 9.05
C ILE A 428 -20.91 7.84 8.98
N ILE A 429 -19.69 7.35 8.78
CA ILE A 429 -18.45 8.12 8.63
C ILE A 429 -17.62 7.54 7.48
N LYS A 430 -16.68 8.31 6.93
CA LYS A 430 -15.98 7.98 5.67
C LYS A 430 -15.27 6.62 5.68
N SER A 431 -14.49 6.31 6.72
CA SER A 431 -13.76 5.03 6.81
C SER A 431 -14.64 3.83 7.17
N GLY A 432 -15.88 4.08 7.64
CA GLY A 432 -16.78 3.02 8.11
C GLY A 432 -16.28 2.25 9.35
N GLY A 433 -15.24 2.74 10.03
CA GLY A 433 -14.57 2.01 11.09
C GLY A 433 -13.93 2.90 12.15
N PHE A 434 -13.24 2.26 13.09
CA PHE A 434 -12.53 2.95 14.17
C PHE A 434 -11.03 2.67 14.15
N LEU A 435 -10.29 3.56 14.79
CA LEU A 435 -8.83 3.56 14.85
C LEU A 435 -8.25 2.19 15.22
N ASN A 436 -7.24 1.76 14.48
CA ASN A 436 -6.39 0.62 14.81
C ASN A 436 -4.92 1.05 14.75
N THR A 437 -4.37 1.40 15.90
CA THR A 437 -3.01 1.95 16.03
C THR A 437 -1.97 0.91 15.64
N GLY A 438 -2.12 -0.34 16.09
CA GLY A 438 -1.21 -1.43 15.77
C GLY A 438 -1.02 -1.62 14.27
N LYS A 439 -2.12 -1.76 13.51
CA LYS A 439 -2.06 -1.90 12.05
C LYS A 439 -1.52 -0.65 11.35
N ALA A 440 -1.87 0.54 11.83
CA ALA A 440 -1.38 1.79 11.25
C ALA A 440 0.14 1.92 11.38
N VAL A 441 0.68 1.62 12.57
CA VAL A 441 2.12 1.68 12.85
C VAL A 441 2.87 0.54 12.14
N GLU A 442 2.31 -0.66 12.10
CA GLU A 442 2.85 -1.78 11.31
C GLU A 442 2.92 -1.44 9.82
N LEU A 443 1.86 -0.87 9.23
CA LEU A 443 1.87 -0.47 7.82
C LEU A 443 2.87 0.67 7.55
N ALA A 444 2.97 1.63 8.48
CA ALA A 444 3.98 2.68 8.38
C ALA A 444 5.41 2.13 8.48
N ALA A 445 5.62 1.05 9.24
CA ALA A 445 6.87 0.30 9.29
C ALA A 445 7.11 -0.56 8.03
N SER A 446 6.04 -1.07 7.40
CA SER A 446 6.10 -2.03 6.28
C SER A 446 6.16 -1.41 4.88
N ASN A 447 6.36 -0.08 4.76
CA ASN A 447 6.62 0.67 3.52
C ASN A 447 7.94 0.28 2.83
N THR A 448 8.29 -0.99 2.91
CA THR A 448 9.43 -1.66 2.32
C THR A 448 9.29 -1.76 0.81
N ILE A 449 10.39 -1.88 0.09
CA ILE A 449 10.38 -2.01 -1.37
C ILE A 449 9.56 -3.23 -1.81
N GLN A 450 9.67 -4.39 -1.14
CA GLN A 450 8.86 -5.58 -1.44
C GLN A 450 7.36 -5.37 -1.16
N GLY A 451 7.02 -4.56 -0.17
CA GLY A 451 5.63 -4.21 0.14
C GLY A 451 5.00 -3.29 -0.90
N VAL A 452 5.78 -2.37 -1.49
CA VAL A 452 5.33 -1.47 -2.55
C VAL A 452 5.30 -2.16 -3.92
N PHE A 453 6.26 -3.06 -4.18
CA PHE A 453 6.39 -3.81 -5.44
C PHE A 453 6.28 -5.30 -5.14
N PRO A 454 5.08 -5.91 -5.25
CA PRO A 454 4.85 -7.28 -4.77
C PRO A 454 5.57 -8.35 -5.61
N GLU A 455 5.90 -8.08 -6.88
CA GLU A 455 6.69 -9.01 -7.70
C GLU A 455 8.17 -8.99 -7.26
N PRO A 456 8.74 -10.12 -6.81
CA PRO A 456 10.09 -10.16 -6.26
C PRO A 456 11.17 -9.66 -7.22
N ALA A 457 11.03 -9.96 -8.52
CA ALA A 457 11.98 -9.49 -9.53
C ALA A 457 11.95 -7.96 -9.67
N LEU A 458 10.76 -7.36 -9.61
CA LEU A 458 10.58 -5.90 -9.66
C LEU A 458 11.11 -5.25 -8.38
N ALA A 459 10.75 -5.76 -7.20
CA ALA A 459 11.27 -5.26 -5.93
C ALA A 459 12.80 -5.31 -5.87
N THR A 460 13.40 -6.43 -6.29
CA THR A 460 14.86 -6.60 -6.31
C THR A 460 15.52 -5.58 -7.23
N GLU A 461 14.96 -5.36 -8.42
CA GLU A 461 15.50 -4.38 -9.36
C GLU A 461 15.39 -2.95 -8.83
N ILE A 462 14.26 -2.59 -8.23
CA ILE A 462 14.06 -1.28 -7.58
C ILE A 462 15.06 -1.09 -6.44
N ALA A 463 15.18 -2.08 -5.55
CA ALA A 463 16.10 -2.05 -4.42
C ALA A 463 17.54 -1.85 -4.87
N ARG A 464 17.97 -2.58 -5.90
CA ARG A 464 19.29 -2.44 -6.52
C ARG A 464 19.55 -1.02 -7.03
N GLN A 465 18.58 -0.42 -7.73
CA GLN A 465 18.76 0.92 -8.31
C GLN A 465 18.83 2.04 -7.26
N VAL A 466 18.15 1.87 -6.13
CA VAL A 466 18.14 2.89 -5.06
C VAL A 466 19.16 2.61 -3.96
N GLY A 467 19.97 1.56 -4.11
CA GLY A 467 21.04 1.19 -3.18
C GLY A 467 20.53 0.63 -1.86
N LYS A 468 19.43 -0.13 -1.90
CA LYS A 468 18.71 -0.65 -0.73
C LYS A 468 18.49 -2.16 -0.83
N GLN A 469 18.10 -2.78 0.29
CA GLN A 469 17.53 -4.12 0.35
C GLN A 469 16.02 -4.08 0.11
N VAL A 470 15.43 -5.19 -0.31
CA VAL A 470 13.97 -5.29 -0.56
C VAL A 470 13.13 -5.07 0.70
N THR A 471 13.73 -5.26 1.88
CA THR A 471 13.13 -5.00 3.20
C THR A 471 13.26 -3.56 3.67
N ASP A 472 14.00 -2.70 2.96
CA ASP A 472 14.19 -1.30 3.35
C ASP A 472 13.02 -0.43 2.88
N VAL A 473 12.76 0.67 3.60
CA VAL A 473 11.69 1.62 3.28
C VAL A 473 11.89 2.27 1.91
N PHE A 474 10.87 2.19 1.06
CA PHE A 474 10.79 2.87 -0.24
C PHE A 474 10.22 4.28 -0.08
N THR A 475 11.03 5.30 -0.35
CA THR A 475 10.65 6.70 -0.17
C THR A 475 10.27 7.37 -1.51
N PRO A 476 9.58 8.52 -1.50
CA PRO A 476 9.37 9.31 -2.71
C PRO A 476 10.68 9.71 -3.41
N THR A 477 11.73 10.06 -2.65
CA THR A 477 13.07 10.36 -3.20
C THR A 477 13.69 9.14 -3.87
N ASP A 478 13.40 7.92 -3.41
CA ASP A 478 13.84 6.70 -4.10
C ASP A 478 13.09 6.51 -5.41
N ALA A 479 11.77 6.76 -5.43
CA ALA A 479 10.97 6.70 -6.65
C ALA A 479 11.45 7.71 -7.72
N GLU A 480 11.93 8.88 -7.31
CA GLU A 480 12.48 9.89 -8.23
C GLU A 480 13.78 9.46 -8.93
N LYS A 481 14.56 8.55 -8.31
CA LYS A 481 15.81 8.02 -8.88
C LYS A 481 15.56 6.98 -9.98
N ILE A 482 14.38 6.35 -9.99
CA ILE A 482 14.07 5.30 -10.95
C ILE A 482 13.61 5.92 -12.27
N THR A 483 14.46 5.87 -13.28
CA THR A 483 14.15 6.33 -14.63
C THR A 483 13.96 5.19 -15.63
N THR A 484 14.41 3.99 -15.29
CA THR A 484 14.41 2.83 -16.19
C THR A 484 14.09 1.57 -15.41
N ILE A 485 13.21 0.72 -15.95
CA ILE A 485 12.98 -0.64 -15.45
C ILE A 485 13.10 -1.61 -16.63
N THR A 486 13.89 -2.66 -16.44
CA THR A 486 14.07 -3.73 -17.41
C THR A 486 13.98 -5.07 -16.72
N LEU A 487 12.96 -5.85 -17.04
CA LEU A 487 12.71 -7.18 -16.52
C LEU A 487 12.48 -8.15 -17.67
N LYS A 488 13.34 -9.15 -17.81
CA LYS A 488 13.24 -10.17 -18.86
C LYS A 488 13.45 -11.55 -18.27
N ARG A 489 12.48 -12.45 -18.45
CA ARG A 489 12.65 -13.87 -18.13
C ARG A 489 13.26 -14.64 -19.30
N ALA A 490 13.84 -15.79 -19.00
CA ALA A 490 14.33 -16.71 -20.03
C ALA A 490 13.14 -17.44 -20.70
N THR A 491 13.23 -17.64 -22.02
CA THR A 491 12.23 -18.39 -22.78
C THR A 491 12.10 -19.83 -22.26
N GLY A 492 10.89 -20.24 -21.88
CA GLY A 492 10.58 -21.62 -21.49
C GLY A 492 10.36 -21.85 -19.99
N GLU A 493 10.54 -20.83 -19.15
CA GLU A 493 10.12 -20.89 -17.74
C GLU A 493 8.59 -20.79 -17.61
N ALA A 494 8.00 -21.61 -16.74
CA ALA A 494 6.57 -21.50 -16.44
C ALA A 494 6.30 -20.14 -15.75
N SER A 495 5.67 -19.20 -16.47
CA SER A 495 5.31 -17.90 -15.93
C SER A 495 4.08 -18.03 -15.02
N LYS A 496 4.29 -17.92 -13.70
CA LYS A 496 3.19 -17.54 -12.81
C LYS A 496 2.78 -16.09 -13.14
N PRO A 497 1.50 -15.71 -12.99
CA PRO A 497 1.09 -14.32 -13.14
C PRO A 497 1.92 -13.43 -12.21
N ALA A 498 2.60 -12.45 -12.78
CA ALA A 498 3.31 -11.42 -12.02
C ALA A 498 2.45 -10.15 -11.92
N SER A 499 2.86 -9.23 -11.05
CA SER A 499 2.22 -7.93 -10.88
C SER A 499 3.24 -6.81 -11.14
N ALA A 500 2.81 -5.78 -11.87
CA ALA A 500 3.55 -4.52 -12.01
C ALA A 500 3.01 -3.43 -11.04
N GLU A 501 2.30 -3.83 -9.99
CA GLU A 501 1.82 -2.90 -8.97
C GLU A 501 2.98 -2.10 -8.36
N GLY A 502 2.71 -0.81 -8.12
CA GLY A 502 3.70 0.15 -7.63
C GLY A 502 4.34 0.98 -8.73
N ILE A 503 4.28 0.55 -10.01
CA ILE A 503 4.89 1.28 -11.14
C ILE A 503 4.35 2.70 -11.29
N GLN A 504 3.09 2.94 -10.90
CA GLN A 504 2.44 4.25 -10.91
C GLN A 504 3.08 5.27 -9.94
N ARG A 505 3.90 4.79 -8.98
CA ARG A 505 4.67 5.66 -8.06
C ARG A 505 5.94 6.21 -8.71
N LEU A 506 6.42 5.62 -9.81
CA LEU A 506 7.66 5.98 -10.49
C LEU A 506 7.43 7.11 -11.51
N LYS A 507 7.20 8.32 -11.02
CA LYS A 507 6.83 9.48 -11.85
C LYS A 507 7.91 9.90 -12.86
N ASN A 508 9.18 9.58 -12.58
CA ASN A 508 10.32 9.89 -13.43
C ASN A 508 10.68 8.75 -14.42
N LEU A 509 9.88 7.69 -14.47
CA LEU A 509 10.12 6.54 -15.34
C LEU A 509 10.03 6.95 -16.81
N ARG A 510 11.12 6.75 -17.56
CA ARG A 510 11.27 7.02 -19.00
C ARG A 510 11.27 5.75 -19.84
N THR A 511 11.73 4.63 -19.26
CA THR A 511 11.79 3.34 -19.95
C THR A 511 11.19 2.26 -19.08
N LEU A 512 10.21 1.55 -19.60
CA LEU A 512 9.64 0.35 -19.02
C LEU A 512 9.73 -0.78 -20.04
N ASP A 513 10.58 -1.77 -19.77
CA ASP A 513 10.73 -2.98 -20.59
C ASP A 513 10.46 -4.20 -19.70
N ILE A 514 9.28 -4.81 -19.86
CA ILE A 514 8.91 -6.06 -19.20
C ILE A 514 8.60 -7.09 -20.28
N ARG A 515 9.14 -8.30 -20.14
CA ARG A 515 8.93 -9.38 -21.11
C ARG A 515 8.74 -10.73 -20.43
N GLN A 516 7.68 -11.43 -20.82
CA GLN A 516 7.37 -12.79 -20.42
C GLN A 516 7.04 -12.95 -18.92
N PHE A 517 6.38 -11.96 -18.33
CA PHE A 517 5.96 -11.95 -16.92
C PHE A 517 4.48 -12.27 -16.71
N ASN A 518 3.68 -12.39 -17.78
CA ASN A 518 2.25 -12.72 -17.69
C ASN A 518 1.49 -11.78 -16.73
N LEU A 519 1.68 -10.47 -16.90
CA LEU A 519 1.09 -9.42 -16.07
C LEU A 519 -0.45 -9.41 -16.10
N GLY A 520 -1.05 -9.76 -17.24
CA GLY A 520 -2.50 -9.69 -17.47
C GLY A 520 -3.04 -8.26 -17.63
N THR A 521 -2.68 -7.34 -16.73
CA THR A 521 -2.99 -5.90 -16.82
C THR A 521 -1.83 -5.06 -16.29
N ILE A 522 -1.79 -3.79 -16.69
CA ILE A 522 -0.83 -2.80 -16.17
C ILE A 522 -1.44 -1.40 -16.25
N ASP A 523 -1.15 -0.56 -15.26
CA ASP A 523 -1.52 0.87 -15.25
C ASP A 523 -0.26 1.74 -15.36
N VAL A 524 -0.12 2.42 -16.50
CA VAL A 524 0.97 3.36 -16.78
C VAL A 524 0.52 4.83 -16.78
N SER A 525 -0.70 5.11 -16.31
CA SER A 525 -1.34 6.43 -16.42
C SER A 525 -0.59 7.55 -15.69
N ASN A 526 0.15 7.23 -14.64
CA ASN A 526 0.95 8.19 -13.87
C ASN A 526 2.40 8.34 -14.37
N ASN A 527 2.86 7.52 -15.32
CA ASN A 527 4.21 7.56 -15.87
C ASN A 527 4.30 8.52 -17.08
N LYS A 528 4.05 9.81 -16.83
CA LYS A 528 3.89 10.82 -17.91
C LYS A 528 5.14 11.05 -18.76
N LEU A 529 6.33 10.77 -18.21
CA LEU A 529 7.63 10.93 -18.88
C LEU A 529 8.08 9.68 -19.66
N LEU A 530 7.21 8.68 -19.80
CA LEU A 530 7.54 7.42 -20.45
C LEU A 530 7.79 7.63 -21.95
N GLU A 531 9.01 7.32 -22.39
CA GLU A 531 9.48 7.43 -23.78
C GLU A 531 9.52 6.06 -24.48
N THR A 532 9.77 5.00 -23.71
CA THR A 532 9.83 3.62 -24.19
C THR A 532 8.95 2.73 -23.32
N LEU A 533 8.01 2.04 -23.97
CA LEU A 533 7.17 1.02 -23.36
C LEU A 533 7.26 -0.28 -24.16
N THR A 534 7.81 -1.31 -23.54
CA THR A 534 7.90 -2.66 -24.08
C THR A 534 7.26 -3.63 -23.10
N LEU A 535 6.23 -4.34 -23.56
CA LEU A 535 5.43 -5.30 -22.78
C LEU A 535 5.21 -6.55 -23.64
N GLU A 536 6.24 -7.37 -23.83
CA GLU A 536 6.19 -8.49 -24.76
C GLU A 536 5.75 -9.79 -24.07
N TYR A 537 4.77 -10.48 -24.64
CA TYR A 537 4.27 -11.77 -24.15
C TYR A 537 3.83 -11.74 -22.67
N ASP A 538 3.18 -10.64 -22.25
CA ASP A 538 2.73 -10.42 -20.87
C ASP A 538 1.25 -10.73 -20.64
N GLY A 539 0.58 -11.37 -21.60
CA GLY A 539 -0.80 -11.82 -21.46
C GLY A 539 -1.81 -10.67 -21.39
N LEU A 540 -1.44 -9.47 -21.84
CA LEU A 540 -2.27 -8.27 -21.75
C LEU A 540 -3.50 -8.37 -22.66
N ASN A 541 -4.67 -8.00 -22.14
CA ASN A 541 -5.90 -7.94 -22.92
C ASN A 541 -6.23 -6.53 -23.43
N ASN A 542 -5.68 -5.51 -22.77
CA ASN A 542 -5.79 -4.12 -23.12
C ASN A 542 -4.56 -3.36 -22.63
N ILE A 543 -4.40 -2.13 -23.14
CA ILE A 543 -3.40 -1.18 -22.66
C ILE A 543 -3.91 0.23 -22.94
N ASP A 544 -3.86 1.10 -21.93
CA ASP A 544 -4.15 2.51 -22.07
C ASP A 544 -2.86 3.33 -21.95
N VAL A 545 -2.50 3.99 -23.06
CA VAL A 545 -1.35 4.90 -23.13
C VAL A 545 -1.77 6.35 -23.29
N SER A 546 -3.05 6.69 -23.10
CA SER A 546 -3.59 8.03 -23.35
C SER A 546 -2.92 9.15 -22.55
N ASN A 547 -2.28 8.81 -21.41
CA ASN A 547 -1.56 9.71 -20.51
C ASN A 547 -0.04 9.68 -20.67
N ASN A 548 0.50 9.03 -21.72
CA ASN A 548 1.93 8.93 -22.00
C ASN A 548 2.26 9.65 -23.34
N PRO A 549 2.24 10.99 -23.37
CA PRO A 549 2.41 11.76 -24.62
C PRO A 549 3.85 11.73 -25.17
N ASP A 550 4.82 11.39 -24.33
CA ASP A 550 6.25 11.40 -24.68
C ASP A 550 6.73 10.08 -25.30
N LEU A 551 5.84 9.09 -25.47
CA LEU A 551 6.19 7.79 -26.06
C LEU A 551 6.74 7.93 -27.48
N LYS A 552 7.94 7.39 -27.67
CA LYS A 552 8.68 7.27 -28.93
C LYS A 552 8.74 5.83 -29.42
N TYR A 553 8.77 4.88 -28.48
CA TYR A 553 8.85 3.45 -28.74
C TYR A 553 7.73 2.74 -27.99
N PHE A 554 6.89 2.03 -28.72
CA PHE A 554 5.77 1.28 -28.19
C PHE A 554 5.80 -0.14 -28.76
N ASP A 555 6.00 -1.13 -27.91
CA ASP A 555 6.04 -2.55 -28.26
C ASP A 555 5.16 -3.35 -27.30
N VAL A 556 4.12 -3.97 -27.84
CA VAL A 556 3.21 -4.85 -27.09
C VAL A 556 3.04 -6.19 -27.80
N THR A 557 4.12 -6.66 -28.44
CA THR A 557 4.12 -7.89 -29.23
C THR A 557 3.68 -9.11 -28.41
N GLY A 558 2.87 -9.97 -29.01
CA GLY A 558 2.56 -11.29 -28.43
C GLY A 558 1.57 -11.26 -27.26
N ASN A 559 0.66 -10.29 -27.24
CA ASN A 559 -0.39 -10.18 -26.23
C ASN A 559 -1.77 -10.58 -26.81
N ASN A 560 -2.83 -10.33 -26.04
CA ASN A 560 -4.23 -10.57 -26.40
C ASN A 560 -4.99 -9.26 -26.69
N ILE A 561 -4.29 -8.18 -27.06
CA ILE A 561 -4.88 -6.85 -27.20
C ILE A 561 -5.82 -6.83 -28.42
N THR A 562 -7.02 -6.28 -28.24
CA THR A 562 -8.05 -6.18 -29.30
C THR A 562 -8.16 -4.79 -29.92
N ALA A 563 -7.72 -3.76 -29.19
CA ALA A 563 -7.70 -2.38 -29.64
C ALA A 563 -6.65 -1.58 -28.85
N VAL A 564 -6.04 -0.58 -29.49
CA VAL A 564 -5.15 0.39 -28.85
C VAL A 564 -5.40 1.78 -29.45
N ASN A 565 -5.37 2.81 -28.60
CA ASN A 565 -5.55 4.19 -29.02
C ASN A 565 -4.20 4.92 -28.95
N LEU A 566 -3.67 5.31 -30.12
CA LEU A 566 -2.36 5.97 -30.26
C LEU A 566 -2.46 7.47 -30.61
N ARG A 567 -3.66 8.06 -30.52
CA ARG A 567 -3.92 9.44 -30.93
C ARG A 567 -3.18 10.49 -30.10
N ASN A 568 -2.80 10.13 -28.87
CA ASN A 568 -2.14 11.03 -27.93
C ASN A 568 -0.61 10.86 -27.92
N GLN A 569 -0.03 10.13 -28.87
CA GLN A 569 1.41 9.87 -28.99
C GLN A 569 2.02 10.59 -30.20
N PRO A 570 2.09 11.93 -30.21
CA PRO A 570 2.54 12.68 -31.39
C PRO A 570 4.00 12.38 -31.76
N ASN A 571 4.83 11.98 -30.79
CA ASN A 571 6.26 11.74 -30.95
C ASN A 571 6.61 10.27 -31.26
N LEU A 572 5.63 9.44 -31.61
CA LEU A 572 5.84 8.01 -31.80
C LEU A 572 6.68 7.72 -33.05
N LEU A 573 7.86 7.12 -32.87
CA LEU A 573 8.80 6.77 -33.92
C LEU A 573 8.69 5.29 -34.32
N HIS A 574 8.42 4.43 -33.35
CA HIS A 574 8.37 2.98 -33.51
C HIS A 574 7.14 2.42 -32.82
N CYS A 575 6.35 1.64 -33.56
CA CYS A 575 5.16 0.96 -33.05
C CYS A 575 5.17 -0.49 -33.50
N ASP A 576 5.27 -1.40 -32.53
CA ASP A 576 5.18 -2.83 -32.71
C ASP A 576 3.99 -3.39 -31.91
N ILE A 577 3.01 -3.89 -32.66
CA ILE A 577 1.77 -4.46 -32.14
C ILE A 577 1.56 -5.88 -32.69
N GLN A 578 2.65 -6.55 -33.09
CA GLN A 578 2.60 -7.86 -33.73
C GLN A 578 1.98 -8.94 -32.83
N ASN A 579 1.40 -9.97 -33.45
CA ASN A 579 0.87 -11.15 -32.76
C ASN A 579 -0.15 -10.77 -31.66
N ASN A 580 -1.16 -10.00 -32.03
CA ASN A 580 -2.27 -9.58 -31.18
C ASN A 580 -3.62 -9.90 -31.86
N LYS A 581 -4.72 -9.35 -31.37
CA LYS A 581 -6.09 -9.52 -31.92
C LYS A 581 -6.68 -8.18 -32.38
N ILE A 582 -5.83 -7.26 -32.84
CA ILE A 582 -6.22 -5.89 -33.18
C ILE A 582 -6.97 -5.90 -34.51
N SER A 583 -8.21 -5.42 -34.49
CA SER A 583 -9.08 -5.39 -35.67
C SER A 583 -9.08 -4.06 -36.42
N SER A 584 -8.71 -2.97 -35.73
CA SER A 584 -8.58 -1.64 -36.31
C SER A 584 -7.52 -0.83 -35.55
N ILE A 585 -6.86 0.08 -36.26
CA ILE A 585 -5.84 0.95 -35.69
C ILE A 585 -5.88 2.31 -36.39
N ASP A 586 -5.73 3.37 -35.62
CA ASP A 586 -5.62 4.73 -36.13
C ASP A 586 -4.25 5.31 -35.78
N ILE A 587 -3.44 5.57 -36.82
CA ILE A 587 -2.09 6.13 -36.72
C ILE A 587 -1.96 7.50 -37.42
N HIS A 588 -3.07 8.15 -37.80
CA HIS A 588 -3.02 9.38 -38.62
C HIS A 588 -2.35 10.58 -37.92
N LYS A 589 -2.25 10.55 -36.58
CA LYS A 589 -1.58 11.59 -35.77
C LYS A 589 -0.10 11.30 -35.50
N ASN A 590 0.38 10.08 -35.77
CA ASN A 590 1.76 9.68 -35.50
C ASN A 590 2.65 10.02 -36.71
N LEU A 591 2.85 11.31 -36.97
CA LEU A 591 3.46 11.79 -38.21
C LEU A 591 4.95 11.42 -38.34
N ASP A 592 5.63 11.26 -37.20
CA ASP A 592 7.06 10.93 -37.12
C ASP A 592 7.33 9.41 -37.17
N LEU A 593 6.31 8.58 -37.40
CA LEU A 593 6.41 7.12 -37.36
C LEU A 593 7.34 6.63 -38.48
N VAL A 594 8.49 6.06 -38.09
CA VAL A 594 9.52 5.50 -38.98
C VAL A 594 9.31 4.01 -39.19
N GLN A 595 8.82 3.30 -38.17
CA GLN A 595 8.54 1.87 -38.22
C GLN A 595 7.15 1.54 -37.69
N PHE A 596 6.40 0.76 -38.45
CA PHE A 596 5.09 0.25 -38.06
C PHE A 596 4.98 -1.24 -38.35
N HIS A 597 4.94 -2.05 -37.29
CA HIS A 597 4.82 -3.51 -37.35
C HIS A 597 3.51 -3.96 -36.69
N ALA A 598 2.64 -4.56 -37.49
CA ALA A 598 1.33 -5.05 -37.09
C ALA A 598 1.03 -6.44 -37.69
N THR A 599 2.06 -7.22 -37.96
CA THR A 599 1.97 -8.60 -38.44
C THR A 599 1.12 -9.47 -37.51
N ASN A 600 0.35 -10.41 -38.06
CA ASN A 600 -0.48 -11.37 -37.32
C ASN A 600 -1.48 -10.69 -36.38
N ASN A 601 -2.43 -9.97 -36.98
CA ASN A 601 -3.55 -9.31 -36.32
C ASN A 601 -4.85 -9.56 -37.12
N ASP A 602 -5.92 -8.88 -36.75
CA ASP A 602 -7.23 -8.98 -37.41
C ASP A 602 -7.57 -7.76 -38.30
N LEU A 603 -6.57 -6.98 -38.74
CA LEU A 603 -6.77 -5.73 -39.47
C LEU A 603 -7.47 -5.96 -40.81
N ALA A 604 -8.63 -5.35 -41.01
CA ALA A 604 -9.34 -5.33 -42.29
C ALA A 604 -8.90 -4.16 -43.20
N SER A 605 -8.41 -3.08 -42.61
CA SER A 605 -7.88 -1.91 -43.30
C SER A 605 -6.85 -1.18 -42.42
N VAL A 606 -5.93 -0.46 -43.04
CA VAL A 606 -5.03 0.48 -42.36
C VAL A 606 -4.73 1.66 -43.29
N ASP A 607 -4.83 2.88 -42.78
CA ASP A 607 -4.43 4.09 -43.50
C ASP A 607 -3.05 4.54 -43.03
N VAL A 608 -2.08 4.48 -43.93
CA VAL A 608 -0.68 4.89 -43.71
C VAL A 608 -0.34 6.19 -44.44
N THR A 609 -1.30 6.83 -45.11
CA THR A 609 -1.02 7.92 -46.06
C THR A 609 -0.51 9.20 -45.40
N ALA A 610 -0.77 9.39 -44.11
CA ALA A 610 -0.24 10.50 -43.31
C ALA A 610 1.20 10.25 -42.83
N ASN A 611 1.61 8.98 -42.70
CA ASN A 611 2.88 8.58 -42.06
C ASN A 611 4.04 8.57 -43.07
N THR A 612 4.30 9.70 -43.71
CA THR A 612 5.30 9.84 -44.80
C THR A 612 6.75 9.60 -44.38
N ALA A 613 7.02 9.58 -43.07
CA ALA A 613 8.32 9.22 -42.49
C ALA A 613 8.60 7.70 -42.50
N LEU A 614 7.61 6.85 -42.80
CA LEU A 614 7.77 5.39 -42.75
C LEU A 614 8.90 4.90 -43.66
N VAL A 615 9.79 4.12 -43.05
CA VAL A 615 10.90 3.40 -43.70
C VAL A 615 10.63 1.89 -43.72
N ASN A 616 9.94 1.38 -42.70
CA ASN A 616 9.64 -0.05 -42.55
C ASN A 616 8.17 -0.25 -42.18
N LEU A 617 7.44 -0.95 -43.05
CA LEU A 617 6.02 -1.27 -42.88
C LEU A 617 5.80 -2.79 -42.95
N ALA A 618 5.34 -3.38 -41.86
CA ALA A 618 5.01 -4.80 -41.79
C ALA A 618 3.56 -4.99 -41.33
N VAL A 619 2.70 -5.47 -42.22
CA VAL A 619 1.27 -5.71 -41.97
C VAL A 619 0.84 -7.09 -42.49
N GLY A 620 1.76 -8.06 -42.46
CA GLY A 620 1.48 -9.43 -42.90
C GLY A 620 0.51 -10.19 -41.98
N GLY A 621 -0.10 -11.28 -42.43
CA GLY A 621 -0.96 -12.11 -41.59
C GLY A 621 -2.20 -11.36 -41.08
N ASN A 622 -2.85 -10.59 -41.95
CA ASN A 622 -4.03 -9.78 -41.64
C ASN A 622 -5.17 -10.09 -42.64
N LYS A 623 -6.19 -9.21 -42.72
CA LYS A 623 -7.34 -9.34 -43.61
C LYS A 623 -7.38 -8.22 -44.66
N LEU A 624 -6.24 -7.57 -44.94
CA LEU A 624 -6.14 -6.42 -45.83
C LEU A 624 -6.35 -6.83 -47.30
N SER A 625 -7.11 -6.03 -48.04
CA SER A 625 -7.29 -6.18 -49.49
C SER A 625 -6.71 -5.02 -50.31
N THR A 626 -6.49 -3.88 -49.67
CA THR A 626 -5.95 -2.66 -50.30
C THR A 626 -5.04 -1.92 -49.33
N LEU A 627 -4.08 -1.17 -49.87
CA LEU A 627 -3.12 -0.37 -49.09
C LEU A 627 -2.57 0.74 -49.99
N ASN A 628 -2.70 1.99 -49.56
CA ASN A 628 -2.24 3.14 -50.34
C ASN A 628 -0.82 3.56 -49.92
N LEU A 629 0.15 3.25 -50.78
CA LEU A 629 1.57 3.53 -50.56
C LEU A 629 2.08 4.80 -51.26
N SER A 630 1.19 5.53 -51.96
CA SER A 630 1.56 6.60 -52.91
C SER A 630 2.39 7.74 -52.30
N LYS A 631 2.25 8.00 -50.99
CA LYS A 631 2.99 9.05 -50.28
C LYS A 631 4.22 8.55 -49.52
N LEU A 632 4.46 7.23 -49.46
CA LEU A 632 5.53 6.63 -48.66
C LEU A 632 6.85 6.56 -49.44
N VAL A 633 7.35 7.70 -49.89
CA VAL A 633 8.56 7.78 -50.74
C VAL A 633 9.84 7.31 -50.04
N ASN A 634 9.84 7.30 -48.69
CA ASN A 634 10.94 6.88 -47.84
C ASN A 634 10.95 5.36 -47.55
N LEU A 635 9.92 4.63 -47.99
CA LEU A 635 9.74 3.22 -47.68
C LEU A 635 10.84 2.36 -48.29
N LYS A 636 11.56 1.61 -47.44
CA LYS A 636 12.62 0.67 -47.83
C LYS A 636 12.19 -0.78 -47.67
N ARG A 637 11.40 -1.07 -46.64
CA ARG A 637 10.95 -2.44 -46.34
C ARG A 637 9.43 -2.50 -46.27
N LEU A 638 8.86 -3.44 -47.02
CA LEU A 638 7.43 -3.70 -47.07
C LEU A 638 7.15 -5.20 -46.91
N THR A 639 6.36 -5.55 -45.89
CA THR A 639 5.87 -6.91 -45.66
C THR A 639 4.33 -6.88 -45.61
N ILE A 640 3.69 -7.46 -46.62
CA ILE A 640 2.22 -7.58 -46.75
C ILE A 640 1.77 -9.04 -46.92
N SER A 641 2.66 -10.00 -46.67
CA SER A 641 2.40 -11.43 -46.89
C SER A 641 1.21 -11.95 -46.07
N ALA A 642 0.54 -13.00 -46.55
CA ALA A 642 -0.63 -13.59 -45.89
C ALA A 642 -1.76 -12.57 -45.66
N ASN A 643 -2.27 -12.01 -46.76
CA ASN A 643 -3.40 -11.07 -46.79
C ASN A 643 -4.34 -11.43 -47.97
N LYS A 644 -5.15 -10.47 -48.44
CA LYS A 644 -6.13 -10.63 -49.52
C LYS A 644 -5.89 -9.66 -50.68
N PHE A 645 -4.65 -9.22 -50.90
CA PHE A 645 -4.33 -8.27 -51.97
C PHE A 645 -4.47 -8.91 -53.35
N SER A 646 -5.31 -8.33 -54.21
CA SER A 646 -5.36 -8.67 -55.65
C SER A 646 -4.50 -7.76 -56.52
N PHE A 647 -4.16 -6.58 -55.97
CA PHE A 647 -3.32 -5.56 -56.59
C PHE A 647 -2.58 -4.77 -55.50
N ILE A 648 -1.36 -4.32 -55.81
CA ILE A 648 -0.59 -3.39 -54.99
C ILE A 648 0.27 -2.50 -55.91
N ASP A 649 0.25 -1.20 -55.67
CA ASP A 649 1.09 -0.23 -56.41
C ASP A 649 2.30 0.18 -55.57
N VAL A 650 3.48 -0.27 -55.99
CA VAL A 650 4.77 0.03 -55.35
C VAL A 650 5.62 1.02 -56.16
N ARG A 651 5.09 1.56 -57.26
CA ARG A 651 5.86 2.37 -58.22
C ARG A 651 6.26 3.74 -57.68
N ASN A 652 5.63 4.18 -56.59
CA ASN A 652 5.94 5.43 -55.89
C ASN A 652 6.94 5.22 -54.73
N ASN A 653 7.51 4.03 -54.58
CA ASN A 653 8.41 3.67 -53.48
C ASN A 653 9.82 3.31 -54.02
N PRO A 654 10.56 4.27 -54.61
CA PRO A 654 11.82 4.00 -55.33
C PRO A 654 12.96 3.51 -54.43
N LEU A 655 12.81 3.66 -53.12
CA LEU A 655 13.79 3.22 -52.12
C LEU A 655 13.58 1.79 -51.63
N LEU A 656 12.54 1.09 -52.10
CA LEU A 656 12.20 -0.26 -51.68
C LEU A 656 13.35 -1.23 -51.99
N ASP A 657 13.94 -1.82 -50.95
CA ASP A 657 15.01 -2.81 -51.01
C ASP A 657 14.55 -4.22 -50.61
N TYR A 658 13.47 -4.30 -49.83
CA TYR A 658 12.86 -5.54 -49.36
C TYR A 658 11.35 -5.50 -49.57
N PHE A 659 10.83 -6.46 -50.32
CA PHE A 659 9.40 -6.63 -50.53
C PHE A 659 8.95 -8.08 -50.36
N SER A 660 8.12 -8.33 -49.36
CA SER A 660 7.48 -9.63 -49.14
C SER A 660 5.96 -9.48 -49.25
N ALA A 661 5.38 -10.13 -50.25
CA ALA A 661 3.95 -10.15 -50.58
C ALA A 661 3.44 -11.56 -50.85
N GLY A 662 4.09 -12.58 -50.29
CA GLY A 662 3.69 -13.98 -50.44
C GLY A 662 2.31 -14.28 -49.85
N ALA A 663 1.65 -15.36 -50.28
CA ALA A 663 0.33 -15.76 -49.82
C ALA A 663 -0.73 -14.64 -49.93
N ASN A 664 -0.92 -14.15 -51.15
CA ASN A 664 -1.91 -13.14 -51.52
C ASN A 664 -2.70 -13.61 -52.75
N GLN A 665 -3.41 -12.69 -53.42
CA GLN A 665 -4.21 -12.95 -54.62
C GLN A 665 -3.73 -12.09 -55.81
N LEU A 666 -2.46 -11.65 -55.80
CA LEU A 666 -1.92 -10.72 -56.80
C LEU A 666 -1.96 -11.36 -58.19
N THR A 667 -2.54 -10.65 -59.16
CA THR A 667 -2.64 -11.13 -60.55
C THR A 667 -1.57 -10.54 -61.47
N ALA A 668 -1.01 -9.40 -61.08
CA ALA A 668 0.09 -8.71 -61.73
C ALA A 668 0.89 -7.91 -60.69
N LEU A 669 2.15 -7.64 -60.99
CA LEU A 669 3.00 -6.80 -60.16
C LEU A 669 3.98 -6.02 -61.04
N ASP A 670 3.97 -4.69 -60.90
CA ASP A 670 4.90 -3.78 -61.59
C ASP A 670 5.94 -3.25 -60.59
N ILE A 671 7.17 -3.77 -60.70
CA ILE A 671 8.35 -3.38 -59.91
C ILE A 671 9.35 -2.54 -60.72
N SER A 672 8.95 -2.03 -61.88
CA SER A 672 9.84 -1.32 -62.82
C SER A 672 10.45 -0.04 -62.25
N ARG A 673 9.85 0.52 -61.18
CA ARG A 673 10.31 1.73 -60.47
C ARG A 673 10.97 1.44 -59.13
N ASN A 674 11.35 0.19 -58.84
CA ASN A 674 12.01 -0.21 -57.60
C ASN A 674 13.44 -0.73 -57.87
N PRO A 675 14.36 0.10 -58.41
CA PRO A 675 15.67 -0.35 -58.85
C PRO A 675 16.60 -0.79 -57.71
N LYS A 676 16.23 -0.51 -56.45
CA LYS A 676 16.98 -0.90 -55.25
C LYS A 676 16.56 -2.25 -54.66
N LEU A 677 15.58 -2.92 -55.26
CA LEU A 677 15.03 -4.17 -54.73
C LEU A 677 16.08 -5.28 -54.71
N VAL A 678 16.42 -5.75 -53.51
CA VAL A 678 17.38 -6.84 -53.26
C VAL A 678 16.68 -8.15 -52.96
N TYR A 679 15.53 -8.07 -52.26
CA TYR A 679 14.69 -9.19 -51.85
C TYR A 679 13.27 -9.02 -52.36
N LEU A 680 12.76 -10.03 -53.07
CA LEU A 680 11.38 -10.12 -53.52
C LEU A 680 10.80 -11.51 -53.21
N ASP A 681 9.75 -11.55 -52.40
CA ASP A 681 8.92 -12.73 -52.18
C ASP A 681 7.48 -12.47 -52.64
N VAL A 682 7.06 -13.19 -53.68
CA VAL A 682 5.69 -13.19 -54.22
C VAL A 682 5.14 -14.61 -54.31
N ASN A 683 5.65 -15.52 -53.47
CA ASN A 683 5.17 -16.90 -53.42
C ASN A 683 3.65 -16.96 -53.22
N ASN A 684 2.99 -18.01 -53.73
CA ASN A 684 1.57 -18.27 -53.49
C ASN A 684 0.68 -17.06 -53.86
N ASN A 685 0.70 -16.72 -55.14
CA ASN A 685 -0.09 -15.65 -55.76
C ASN A 685 -0.65 -16.15 -57.11
N GLN A 686 -1.18 -15.25 -57.93
CA GLN A 686 -1.78 -15.54 -59.25
C GLN A 686 -1.07 -14.76 -60.38
N ILE A 687 0.21 -14.42 -60.20
CA ILE A 687 0.98 -13.61 -61.15
C ILE A 687 1.37 -14.47 -62.35
N LYS A 688 1.04 -14.00 -63.55
CA LYS A 688 1.34 -14.72 -64.80
C LYS A 688 2.66 -14.30 -65.44
N GLU A 689 3.05 -13.05 -65.28
CA GLU A 689 4.29 -12.49 -65.82
C GLU A 689 4.92 -11.56 -64.80
N LEU A 690 6.24 -11.65 -64.64
CA LEU A 690 7.02 -10.77 -63.78
C LEU A 690 8.28 -10.31 -64.54
N ASP A 691 8.34 -9.01 -64.84
CA ASP A 691 9.52 -8.37 -65.44
C ASP A 691 10.46 -7.87 -64.33
N ILE A 692 11.68 -8.42 -64.29
CA ILE A 692 12.74 -8.05 -63.35
C ILE A 692 13.88 -7.28 -64.03
N SER A 693 13.76 -6.93 -65.31
CA SER A 693 14.81 -6.28 -66.10
C SER A 693 15.22 -4.90 -65.57
N ARG A 694 14.38 -4.27 -64.73
CA ARG A 694 14.61 -2.97 -64.09
C ARG A 694 15.08 -3.08 -62.64
N ASN A 695 15.39 -4.28 -62.15
CA ASN A 695 15.80 -4.55 -60.76
C ASN A 695 17.21 -5.19 -60.73
N PRO A 696 18.26 -4.47 -61.15
CA PRO A 696 19.59 -5.03 -61.41
C PRO A 696 20.33 -5.53 -60.15
N VAL A 697 19.86 -5.19 -58.95
CA VAL A 697 20.45 -5.59 -57.66
C VAL A 697 19.66 -6.69 -56.95
N LEU A 698 18.65 -7.27 -57.62
CA LEU A 698 17.83 -8.34 -57.06
C LEU A 698 18.68 -9.62 -56.91
N THR A 699 18.81 -10.11 -55.68
CA THR A 699 19.62 -11.31 -55.37
C THR A 699 18.80 -12.44 -54.76
N GLN A 700 17.62 -12.13 -54.20
CA GLN A 700 16.72 -13.10 -53.60
C GLN A 700 15.33 -12.95 -54.22
N LEU A 701 14.90 -13.95 -54.98
CA LEU A 701 13.61 -13.97 -55.67
C LEU A 701 12.87 -15.27 -55.35
N TYR A 702 11.67 -15.14 -54.79
CA TYR A 702 10.80 -16.26 -54.47
C TYR A 702 9.45 -16.11 -55.19
N THR A 703 9.14 -17.04 -56.09
CA THR A 703 7.97 -17.00 -56.99
C THR A 703 7.17 -18.31 -57.02
N SER A 704 7.51 -19.26 -56.16
CA SER A 704 6.85 -20.56 -56.06
C SER A 704 5.33 -20.41 -55.88
N TYR A 705 4.57 -21.37 -56.40
CA TYR A 705 3.10 -21.38 -56.32
C TYR A 705 2.42 -20.17 -57.00
N ASN A 706 2.97 -19.71 -58.13
CA ASN A 706 2.29 -18.87 -59.11
C ASN A 706 2.05 -19.68 -60.39
N PRO A 707 0.80 -20.07 -60.72
CA PRO A 707 0.53 -20.98 -61.84
C PRO A 707 0.99 -20.41 -63.20
N GLY A 708 2.00 -21.04 -63.80
CA GLY A 708 2.49 -20.70 -65.14
C GLY A 708 3.24 -19.37 -65.24
N ILE A 709 3.83 -18.89 -64.14
CA ILE A 709 4.58 -17.63 -64.13
C ILE A 709 5.75 -17.65 -65.11
N VAL A 710 5.85 -16.59 -65.93
CA VAL A 710 6.99 -16.31 -66.80
C VAL A 710 7.78 -15.14 -66.20
N ILE A 711 9.08 -15.34 -66.02
CA ILE A 711 10.00 -14.31 -65.49
C ILE A 711 10.81 -13.75 -66.67
N ARG A 712 10.84 -12.42 -66.82
CA ARG A 712 11.55 -11.72 -67.89
C ARG A 712 12.69 -10.86 -67.36
#